data_AF-A0A6G8DJR0-F1
#
_entry.id   AF-A0A6G8DJR0-F1
#
_cell.length_a   1.000
_cell.length_b   1.000
_cell.length_c   1.000
_cell.angle_alpha   90.00
_cell.angle_beta   90.00
_cell.angle_gamma   90.00
#
_symmetry.space_group_name_H-M   'P 1'
#
loop_
_entity.id
_entity.type
_entity.pdbx_description
1 polymer ?
#
loop_
_entity_poly.entity_id
_entity_poly.type
_entity_poly.pdbx_seq_one_letter_code
_entity_poly.pdbx_strand_id
1 'polypeptide(L)'
;MSKRTPSLSALAFALTAATLTACGEKTAESAAEKAPAAVAEKPGAIATLELSNPSDFPRLDEAVYLSFYELGLKHGFASPIAVWNQSQQIPVQTIDKNADGEKDGILFTVDVAVDETVKLRIAEADAAAENTAKRTQAEISRKVGGEWKEREYLGGSFENVSVLDVPKEHTDHSWYIRYEGPGIESDLVGYRVYLDWRNGFDIFGKSTQQPVLQNVGQDGFDSYHEPADWGMDILKVGSAVGVGGYGFWDGEKVIRVSDVQDWRAEITENGDLYSAFKIDYLGWKPVEGVQTDLSAQLSMHAGSRLVEVNAKTSSELDNMIAGIVNHPGTELIVGDTDITGHAYTYIGTYGPQSLDGANLGMAVLAKRKAIDEFTKDEHNQVAILKPADKEIQYYFVAAWANEVESRHGPITTKAEFETYLKQEAEKLTMPLRQRLTTAASLAETQQPLTAEAALTWSKRLADSELKRKTLDYRFGGFDHIRKRPSYFEYTTGMVMQAYDELNQVAPEARYADAVQTVMGSFVNEDGSINGYVQSKYNIDSIRAGTMLLRMYERNRDESYKKAVDTLFEQLEHHPRTSAGAFWHKKIYPHQVWLDGVYMGIPFLAQYEQMMHEEPNVDEVLAEFKVVRDKLRDPDTGLYYHAWDEAREQVWADKETGLSAYHWGRGMGWLAMALVDVLDYIPEENTEQRQYFLDMIAEIAPVIEKYQDPATGTWWQIMDKPGARGNYLESSASTMYTYFFAKALNQGYLPEDQYLETAKKAYQGLLDEFVQVHADGTITVTDMCQVAGLGYGRDGSYKYYMSEPIYDDDPKGTAPFITSGVEMYKLLKSKS
;
A
#
# COMPACT_ATOMS: atom_id res chain seq x y z
N MET A 1 60.37 -31.96 -2.72
CA MET A 1 61.61 -31.32 -3.18
C MET A 1 61.38 -30.73 -4.58
N SER A 2 61.67 -29.43 -4.77
CA SER A 2 62.29 -28.75 -5.95
C SER A 2 62.08 -29.39 -7.36
N LYS A 3 61.65 -28.74 -8.46
CA LYS A 3 61.79 -27.37 -9.04
C LYS A 3 60.69 -27.17 -10.14
N ARG A 4 60.35 -26.03 -10.78
CA ARG A 4 60.55 -24.56 -10.60
C ARG A 4 59.54 -23.79 -11.53
N THR A 5 59.02 -22.66 -11.05
CA THR A 5 58.58 -21.37 -11.69
C THR A 5 58.12 -21.20 -13.18
N PRO A 6 57.24 -20.21 -13.48
CA PRO A 6 56.54 -20.02 -14.77
C PRO A 6 57.04 -18.82 -15.61
N SER A 7 56.32 -18.46 -16.69
CA SER A 7 56.50 -17.21 -17.46
C SER A 7 55.19 -16.43 -17.72
N LEU A 8 55.11 -15.20 -17.21
CA LEU A 8 54.22 -14.13 -17.72
C LEU A 8 54.95 -13.36 -18.84
N SER A 9 54.19 -12.61 -19.66
CA SER A 9 54.66 -11.34 -20.24
C SER A 9 53.49 -10.42 -20.58
N ALA A 10 53.61 -9.15 -20.20
CA ALA A 10 52.68 -8.07 -20.51
C ALA A 10 53.49 -6.81 -20.87
N LEU A 11 53.03 -6.06 -21.89
CA LEU A 11 53.46 -4.70 -22.27
C LEU A 11 52.19 -3.98 -22.77
N ALA A 12 51.76 -2.77 -22.37
CA ALA A 12 52.38 -1.54 -21.86
C ALA A 12 52.86 -0.53 -22.94
N PHE A 13 52.04 0.51 -23.17
CA PHE A 13 52.35 1.81 -23.83
C PHE A 13 51.14 2.76 -23.57
N ALA A 14 51.25 4.09 -23.45
CA ALA A 14 52.26 4.97 -22.83
C ALA A 14 51.61 6.36 -22.59
N LEU A 15 52.04 7.10 -21.56
CA LEU A 15 51.69 8.51 -21.34
C LEU A 15 52.75 9.43 -21.99
N THR A 16 52.33 10.57 -22.55
CA THR A 16 53.21 11.74 -22.75
C THR A 16 52.44 13.04 -22.57
N ALA A 17 52.95 13.90 -21.69
CA ALA A 17 52.50 15.27 -21.51
C ALA A 17 53.44 16.25 -22.26
N ALA A 18 52.97 17.47 -22.50
CA ALA A 18 53.80 18.58 -22.94
C ALA A 18 53.49 19.82 -22.10
N THR A 19 54.54 20.46 -21.57
CA THR A 19 54.48 21.72 -20.82
C THR A 19 55.34 22.76 -21.54
N LEU A 20 54.99 24.05 -21.40
CA LEU A 20 55.97 25.13 -21.37
C LEU A 20 55.38 26.38 -20.70
N THR A 21 56.25 27.12 -20.01
CA THR A 21 55.93 28.11 -18.97
C THR A 21 56.12 29.55 -19.42
N ALA A 22 55.41 30.48 -18.78
CA ALA A 22 55.87 31.87 -18.62
C ALA A 22 55.43 32.43 -17.24
N CYS A 23 56.37 32.99 -16.48
CA CYS A 23 56.13 33.60 -15.17
C CYS A 23 55.84 35.10 -15.29
N GLY A 24 55.14 35.65 -14.30
CA GLY A 24 54.97 37.10 -14.12
C GLY A 24 54.36 37.44 -12.77
N GLU A 25 55.19 37.75 -11.78
CA GLU A 25 54.73 38.30 -10.50
C GLU A 25 54.19 39.72 -10.66
N LYS A 26 53.14 40.07 -9.89
CA LYS A 26 53.01 41.42 -9.32
C LYS A 26 52.02 41.48 -8.14
N THR A 27 52.60 41.77 -6.98
CA THR A 27 52.08 42.65 -5.89
C THR A 27 50.59 42.65 -5.57
N ALA A 28 50.27 42.21 -4.36
CA ALA A 28 48.99 42.48 -3.72
C ALA A 28 48.85 43.97 -3.34
N GLU A 29 47.68 44.54 -3.61
CA GLU A 29 47.16 45.75 -2.97
C GLU A 29 45.65 45.55 -2.75
N SER A 30 45.12 46.04 -1.63
CA SER A 30 43.78 45.69 -1.16
C SER A 30 42.66 46.49 -1.82
N ALA A 31 41.54 45.82 -2.11
CA ALA A 31 40.28 46.46 -2.45
C ALA A 31 39.16 45.79 -1.64
N ALA A 32 38.37 46.62 -0.97
CA ALA A 32 37.42 46.26 0.08
C ALA A 32 36.44 45.12 -0.26
N GLU A 33 36.09 44.35 0.78
CA GLU A 33 34.96 43.41 0.78
C GLU A 33 33.69 44.09 0.25
N LYS A 34 33.11 43.51 -0.81
CA LYS A 34 31.65 43.50 -0.93
C LYS A 34 31.18 42.22 -0.26
N ALA A 35 30.40 42.36 0.82
CA ALA A 35 29.68 41.24 1.39
C ALA A 35 28.90 40.51 0.28
N PRO A 36 28.88 39.16 0.26
CA PRO A 36 27.93 38.46 -0.59
C PRO A 36 26.53 38.95 -0.21
N ALA A 37 25.71 39.27 -1.21
CA ALA A 37 24.32 39.60 -0.98
C ALA A 37 23.69 38.47 -0.16
N ALA A 38 22.98 38.82 0.91
CA ALA A 38 22.31 37.83 1.75
C ALA A 38 21.43 36.96 0.85
N VAL A 39 21.76 35.66 0.79
CA VAL A 39 20.84 34.66 0.27
C VAL A 39 19.61 34.78 1.17
N ALA A 40 18.50 35.26 0.61
CA ALA A 40 17.25 35.35 1.34
C ALA A 40 16.98 33.98 1.97
N GLU A 41 16.73 33.95 3.28
CA GLU A 41 16.48 32.70 4.00
C GLU A 41 15.36 31.97 3.26
N LYS A 42 15.64 30.76 2.77
CA LYS A 42 14.62 29.95 2.12
C LYS A 42 13.48 29.77 3.14
N PRO A 43 12.20 29.97 2.76
CA PRO A 43 11.09 29.71 3.67
C PRO A 43 11.22 28.31 4.24
N GLY A 44 10.88 28.18 5.54
CA GLY A 44 10.99 26.95 6.30
C GLY A 44 10.36 25.78 5.53
N ALA A 45 11.07 24.65 5.48
CA ALA A 45 10.51 23.48 4.81
C ALA A 45 9.25 23.02 5.54
N ILE A 46 8.19 22.72 4.78
CA ILE A 46 7.02 21.99 5.28
C ILE A 46 7.43 20.53 5.52
N ALA A 47 8.16 19.95 4.57
CA ALA A 47 8.67 18.58 4.67
C ALA A 47 9.91 18.35 3.80
N THR A 48 10.59 17.23 4.05
CA THR A 48 11.50 16.58 3.13
C THR A 48 10.97 15.19 2.77
N LEU A 49 11.12 14.80 1.51
CA LEU A 49 10.68 13.52 0.99
C LEU A 49 11.86 12.79 0.33
N GLU A 50 12.13 11.56 0.74
CA GLU A 50 13.04 10.65 0.02
C GLU A 50 12.21 9.64 -0.77
N LEU A 51 12.53 9.47 -2.05
CA LEU A 51 11.88 8.53 -2.97
C LEU A 51 12.91 7.61 -3.57
N SER A 52 12.78 6.29 -3.41
CA SER A 52 13.67 5.32 -4.05
C SER A 52 12.93 4.28 -4.92
N ASN A 53 13.58 3.88 -6.01
CA ASN A 53 13.02 2.98 -7.00
C ASN A 53 13.21 1.50 -6.60
N PRO A 54 12.14 0.74 -6.32
CA PRO A 54 12.23 -0.67 -5.93
C PRO A 54 12.35 -1.63 -7.13
N SER A 55 12.20 -1.13 -8.36
CA SER A 55 12.20 -1.91 -9.62
C SER A 55 13.56 -1.89 -10.33
N ASP A 56 13.82 -2.90 -11.18
CA ASP A 56 15.07 -3.03 -11.95
C ASP A 56 15.09 -2.25 -13.27
N PHE A 57 14.05 -1.44 -13.51
CA PHE A 57 13.89 -0.51 -14.63
C PHE A 57 13.67 0.93 -14.12
N PRO A 58 14.06 1.97 -14.88
CA PRO A 58 13.84 3.35 -14.49
C PRO A 58 12.35 3.70 -14.52
N ARG A 59 11.90 4.55 -13.59
CA ARG A 59 10.56 5.14 -13.61
C ARG A 59 10.65 6.57 -14.13
N LEU A 60 9.89 6.87 -15.18
CA LEU A 60 9.86 8.18 -15.83
C LEU A 60 8.47 8.80 -15.61
N ASP A 61 8.42 10.10 -15.36
CA ASP A 61 7.19 10.84 -15.05
C ASP A 61 6.30 10.14 -13.97
N GLU A 62 6.89 9.45 -13.00
CA GLU A 62 6.13 8.75 -11.95
C GLU A 62 5.36 9.80 -11.13
N ALA A 63 4.03 9.66 -11.07
CA ALA A 63 3.19 10.56 -10.29
C ALA A 63 3.35 10.28 -8.80
N VAL A 64 3.64 11.34 -8.05
CA VAL A 64 3.71 11.34 -6.59
C VAL A 64 2.64 12.28 -6.08
N TYR A 65 1.77 11.75 -5.22
CA TYR A 65 0.71 12.49 -4.55
C TYR A 65 1.02 12.57 -3.05
N LEU A 66 0.86 13.75 -2.46
CA LEU A 66 0.92 13.97 -1.02
C LEU A 66 -0.29 14.79 -0.58
N SER A 67 -1.08 14.25 0.33
CA SER A 67 -2.18 14.98 0.95
C SER A 67 -1.67 16.09 1.87
N PHE A 68 -2.50 17.10 2.08
CA PHE A 68 -2.24 18.12 3.11
C PHE A 68 -2.16 17.50 4.51
N TYR A 69 -2.88 16.39 4.78
CA TYR A 69 -2.81 15.67 6.05
C TYR A 69 -1.42 15.06 6.29
N GLU A 70 -0.87 14.31 5.33
CA GLU A 70 0.50 13.75 5.38
C GLU A 70 1.57 14.83 5.52
N LEU A 71 1.37 15.99 4.88
CA LEU A 71 2.28 17.15 4.99
C LEU A 71 2.21 17.88 6.35
N GLY A 72 1.34 17.45 7.28
CA GLY A 72 1.13 18.12 8.57
C GLY A 72 0.40 19.46 8.45
N LEU A 73 -0.33 19.67 7.35
CA LEU A 73 -1.09 20.88 7.03
C LEU A 73 -2.58 20.69 7.38
N LYS A 74 -3.33 21.80 7.35
CA LYS A 74 -4.78 21.80 7.57
C LYS A 74 -5.54 21.47 6.28
N HIS A 75 -6.77 20.97 6.43
CA HIS A 75 -7.71 20.85 5.31
C HIS A 75 -7.85 22.18 4.56
N GLY A 76 -7.97 22.13 3.23
CA GLY A 76 -8.08 23.33 2.40
C GLY A 76 -6.89 24.29 2.50
N PHE A 77 -5.66 23.77 2.66
CA PHE A 77 -4.45 24.61 2.70
C PHE A 77 -4.30 25.41 1.39
N ALA A 78 -4.37 26.74 1.49
CA ALA A 78 -4.56 27.62 0.34
C ALA A 78 -3.27 28.26 -0.21
N SER A 79 -2.17 28.25 0.53
CA SER A 79 -0.91 28.84 0.04
C SER A 79 -0.27 27.96 -1.03
N PRO A 80 0.42 28.53 -2.04
CA PRO A 80 1.16 27.75 -3.02
C PRO A 80 2.26 26.91 -2.34
N ILE A 81 2.33 25.64 -2.71
CA ILE A 81 3.42 24.74 -2.31
C ILE A 81 4.31 24.53 -3.52
N ALA A 82 5.63 24.60 -3.33
CA ALA A 82 6.60 24.18 -4.32
C ALA A 82 7.40 22.97 -3.83
N VAL A 83 7.82 22.14 -4.79
CA VAL A 83 8.66 20.97 -4.59
C VAL A 83 10.00 21.24 -5.28
N TRP A 84 11.10 21.04 -4.56
CA TRP A 84 12.46 21.27 -5.06
C TRP A 84 13.26 19.97 -5.13
N ASN A 85 13.82 19.67 -6.29
CA ASN A 85 14.96 18.78 -6.42
C ASN A 85 16.25 19.64 -6.47
N GLN A 86 17.08 19.55 -5.43
CA GLN A 86 18.26 20.39 -5.24
C GLN A 86 17.96 21.91 -5.33
N SER A 87 18.29 22.56 -6.45
CA SER A 87 18.02 23.97 -6.74
C SER A 87 16.86 24.20 -7.72
N GLN A 88 16.39 23.16 -8.39
CA GLN A 88 15.33 23.25 -9.39
C GLN A 88 13.96 23.02 -8.73
N GLN A 89 12.97 23.85 -9.06
CA GLN A 89 11.58 23.55 -8.74
C GLN A 89 11.01 22.56 -9.76
N ILE A 90 10.22 21.60 -9.27
CA ILE A 90 9.38 20.70 -10.07
C ILE A 90 8.00 21.37 -10.20
N PRO A 91 7.34 21.33 -11.37
CA PRO A 91 5.94 21.74 -11.49
C PRO A 91 5.03 20.92 -10.56
N VAL A 92 4.08 21.60 -9.91
CA VAL A 92 3.16 21.01 -8.93
C VAL A 92 1.73 21.40 -9.30
N GLN A 93 0.79 20.46 -9.19
CA GLN A 93 -0.64 20.71 -9.29
C GLN A 93 -1.31 20.40 -7.96
N THR A 94 -2.10 21.33 -7.44
CA THR A 94 -2.99 21.06 -6.30
C THR A 94 -4.26 20.36 -6.81
N ILE A 95 -4.56 19.17 -6.29
CA ILE A 95 -5.68 18.34 -6.76
C ILE A 95 -6.73 18.07 -5.68
N ASP A 96 -7.98 18.01 -6.12
CA ASP A 96 -9.06 17.25 -5.53
C ASP A 96 -8.90 15.82 -6.06
N LYS A 97 -8.64 14.87 -5.15
CA LYS A 97 -8.42 13.46 -5.50
C LYS A 97 -9.70 12.67 -5.31
N ASN A 98 -10.50 13.00 -4.31
CA ASN A 98 -11.70 12.25 -3.89
C ASN A 98 -12.99 12.70 -4.61
N ALA A 99 -12.95 13.79 -5.37
CA ALA A 99 -14.05 14.46 -6.08
C ALA A 99 -15.16 15.04 -5.17
N ASP A 100 -14.82 15.55 -3.98
CA ASP A 100 -15.74 16.22 -3.06
C ASP A 100 -15.86 17.74 -3.27
N GLY A 101 -14.99 18.32 -4.11
CA GLY A 101 -14.95 19.75 -4.43
C GLY A 101 -13.93 20.56 -3.62
N GLU A 102 -13.27 19.96 -2.62
CA GLU A 102 -12.14 20.55 -1.90
C GLU A 102 -10.79 19.97 -2.37
N LYS A 103 -9.71 20.74 -2.20
CA LYS A 103 -8.37 20.30 -2.58
C LYS A 103 -7.76 19.47 -1.45
N ASP A 104 -7.46 18.20 -1.73
CA ASP A 104 -6.90 17.24 -0.77
C ASP A 104 -5.38 17.38 -0.59
N GLY A 105 -4.66 17.79 -1.64
CA GLY A 105 -3.20 17.75 -1.64
C GLY A 105 -2.53 18.18 -2.94
N ILE A 106 -1.28 17.79 -3.10
CA ILE A 106 -0.44 18.10 -4.27
C ILE A 106 -0.05 16.85 -5.05
N LEU A 107 0.03 16.99 -6.37
CA LEU A 107 0.58 16.01 -7.29
C LEU A 107 1.72 16.65 -8.10
N PHE A 108 2.80 15.89 -8.28
CA PHE A 108 3.92 16.21 -9.16
C PHE A 108 4.46 14.93 -9.80
N THR A 109 5.27 15.05 -10.84
CA THR A 109 5.91 13.90 -11.52
C THR A 109 7.42 13.90 -11.29
N VAL A 110 8.02 12.72 -11.13
CA VAL A 110 9.47 12.54 -10.98
C VAL A 110 10.04 11.47 -11.90
N ASP A 111 11.29 11.66 -12.31
CA ASP A 111 12.10 10.58 -12.83
C ASP A 111 12.93 9.98 -11.69
N VAL A 112 12.98 8.65 -11.59
CA VAL A 112 13.82 7.92 -10.63
C VAL A 112 14.52 6.78 -11.36
N ALA A 113 15.83 6.86 -11.48
CA ALA A 113 16.64 5.82 -12.11
C ALA A 113 16.66 4.52 -11.28
N VAL A 114 17.23 3.46 -11.84
CA VAL A 114 17.46 2.21 -11.11
C VAL A 114 18.47 2.46 -9.99
N ASP A 115 18.18 1.96 -8.78
CA ASP A 115 18.98 2.16 -7.55
C ASP A 115 19.19 3.63 -7.12
N GLU A 116 18.40 4.57 -7.66
CA GLU A 116 18.42 5.97 -7.24
C GLU A 116 17.48 6.23 -6.05
N THR A 117 17.93 7.11 -5.15
CA THR A 117 17.09 7.77 -4.14
C THR A 117 17.08 9.27 -4.40
N VAL A 118 15.96 9.80 -4.87
CA VAL A 118 15.74 11.24 -5.05
C VAL A 118 15.37 11.87 -3.71
N LYS A 119 15.96 13.02 -3.38
CA LYS A 119 15.64 13.79 -2.15
C LYS A 119 15.03 15.12 -2.51
N LEU A 120 13.77 15.31 -2.12
CA LEU A 120 12.97 16.49 -2.41
C LEU A 120 12.75 17.32 -1.14
N ARG A 121 12.71 18.64 -1.31
CA ARG A 121 12.28 19.59 -0.27
C ARG A 121 10.92 20.16 -0.66
N ILE A 122 10.00 20.24 0.29
CA ILE A 122 8.65 20.76 0.12
C ILE A 122 8.52 21.98 1.02
N ALA A 123 8.01 23.11 0.51
CA ALA A 123 7.81 24.33 1.28
C ALA A 123 6.75 25.24 0.66
N GLU A 124 6.22 26.14 1.47
CA GLU A 124 5.40 27.26 1.01
C GLU A 124 6.22 28.17 0.07
N ALA A 125 5.56 28.76 -0.92
CA ALA A 125 6.17 29.63 -1.91
C ALA A 125 5.23 30.80 -2.28
N ASP A 126 5.81 31.94 -2.66
CA ASP A 126 5.04 33.10 -3.15
C ASP A 126 4.26 32.78 -4.44
N ALA A 127 4.78 31.83 -5.22
CA ALA A 127 4.13 31.19 -6.37
C ALA A 127 4.71 29.78 -6.54
N ALA A 128 3.87 28.82 -6.99
CA ALA A 128 4.36 27.54 -7.47
C ALA A 128 5.10 27.70 -8.80
N ALA A 129 5.94 26.73 -9.17
CA ALA A 129 6.56 26.72 -10.49
C ALA A 129 5.48 26.68 -11.58
N GLU A 130 5.49 27.67 -12.49
CA GLU A 130 4.65 27.64 -13.68
C GLU A 130 4.97 26.37 -14.49
N ASN A 131 3.97 25.52 -14.71
CA ASN A 131 4.12 24.46 -15.68
C ASN A 131 4.07 25.09 -17.08
N THR A 132 5.14 24.91 -17.86
CA THR A 132 5.26 25.53 -19.18
C THR A 132 4.54 24.74 -20.29
N ALA A 133 4.00 23.56 -19.98
CA ALA A 133 3.21 22.76 -20.90
C ALA A 133 2.07 22.01 -20.19
N LYS A 134 0.84 22.19 -20.66
CA LYS A 134 -0.30 21.35 -20.31
C LYS A 134 -0.08 19.95 -20.90
N ARG A 135 0.07 18.93 -20.05
CA ARG A 135 0.30 17.53 -20.46
C ARG A 135 -0.95 16.66 -20.31
N THR A 136 -1.86 17.02 -19.40
CA THR A 136 -3.17 16.35 -19.25
C THR A 136 -4.33 17.26 -19.61
N GLN A 137 -5.45 16.67 -20.00
CA GLN A 137 -6.72 17.38 -20.14
C GLN A 137 -7.91 16.44 -19.89
N ALA A 138 -8.94 16.96 -19.23
CA ALA A 138 -10.29 16.38 -19.25
C ALA A 138 -11.27 17.47 -19.72
N GLU A 139 -12.24 17.09 -20.57
CA GLU A 139 -13.20 18.03 -21.13
C GLU A 139 -14.53 17.37 -21.46
N ILE A 140 -15.60 18.17 -21.43
CA ILE A 140 -16.87 17.83 -22.03
C ILE A 140 -17.45 19.09 -22.66
N SER A 141 -18.19 18.92 -23.75
CA SER A 141 -18.72 20.03 -24.52
C SER A 141 -20.05 19.70 -25.19
N ARG A 142 -20.89 20.73 -25.30
CA ARG A 142 -22.24 20.66 -25.87
C ARG A 142 -22.45 21.77 -26.88
N LYS A 143 -23.42 21.61 -27.78
CA LYS A 143 -23.85 22.71 -28.64
C LYS A 143 -24.77 23.69 -27.91
N VAL A 144 -24.64 24.96 -28.27
CA VAL A 144 -25.54 26.05 -27.91
C VAL A 144 -25.95 26.86 -29.13
N GLY A 145 -27.13 27.48 -29.07
CA GLY A 145 -27.67 28.31 -30.15
C GLY A 145 -28.24 27.53 -31.34
N GLY A 146 -28.47 26.22 -31.19
CA GLY A 146 -29.23 25.39 -32.13
C GLY A 146 -30.61 25.01 -31.58
N GLU A 147 -31.28 24.08 -32.25
CA GLU A 147 -32.60 23.56 -31.84
C GLU A 147 -32.68 22.03 -31.95
N TRP A 148 -33.43 21.41 -31.04
CA TRP A 148 -33.78 20.00 -31.13
C TRP A 148 -34.87 19.79 -32.19
N LYS A 149 -34.61 18.87 -33.12
CA LYS A 149 -35.57 18.38 -34.10
C LYS A 149 -35.59 16.86 -34.03
N GLU A 150 -36.67 16.32 -33.49
CA GLU A 150 -36.77 14.89 -33.15
C GLU A 150 -35.65 14.46 -32.19
N ARG A 151 -34.63 13.73 -32.67
CA ARG A 151 -33.45 13.32 -31.89
C ARG A 151 -32.16 14.03 -32.30
N GLU A 152 -32.26 15.00 -33.21
CA GLU A 152 -31.12 15.73 -33.81
C GLU A 152 -31.01 17.13 -33.19
N TYR A 153 -29.81 17.59 -32.83
CA TYR A 153 -29.56 18.99 -32.45
C TYR A 153 -28.92 19.76 -33.61
N LEU A 154 -29.73 20.58 -34.28
CA LEU A 154 -29.39 21.25 -35.53
C LEU A 154 -28.94 22.70 -35.30
N GLY A 155 -27.91 23.13 -36.05
CA GLY A 155 -27.28 24.44 -35.90
C GLY A 155 -26.41 24.55 -34.65
N GLY A 156 -26.18 25.79 -34.20
CA GLY A 156 -25.37 26.11 -33.02
C GLY A 156 -23.86 25.94 -33.20
N SER A 157 -23.14 26.13 -32.09
CA SER A 157 -21.68 25.93 -31.97
C SER A 157 -21.36 25.21 -30.66
N PHE A 158 -20.27 24.45 -30.61
CA PHE A 158 -19.85 23.80 -29.36
C PHE A 158 -19.27 24.80 -28.36
N GLU A 159 -19.66 24.64 -27.09
CA GLU A 159 -19.02 25.24 -25.91
C GLU A 159 -18.52 24.13 -24.99
N ASN A 160 -17.32 24.30 -24.40
CA ASN A 160 -16.86 23.42 -23.33
C ASN A 160 -17.53 23.84 -22.02
N VAL A 161 -17.97 22.86 -21.23
CA VAL A 161 -18.64 23.05 -19.94
C VAL A 161 -17.97 22.19 -18.87
N SER A 162 -18.09 22.57 -17.59
CA SER A 162 -17.58 21.75 -16.48
C SER A 162 -18.59 20.70 -16.00
N VAL A 163 -19.89 20.90 -16.27
CA VAL A 163 -20.98 20.00 -15.86
C VAL A 163 -21.97 19.87 -17.01
N LEU A 164 -22.42 18.65 -17.28
CA LEU A 164 -23.48 18.35 -18.24
C LEU A 164 -24.44 17.31 -17.67
N ASP A 165 -25.67 17.72 -17.37
CA ASP A 165 -26.81 16.80 -17.24
C ASP A 165 -27.30 16.45 -18.66
N VAL A 166 -27.38 15.17 -19.00
CA VAL A 166 -27.64 14.72 -20.39
C VAL A 166 -29.13 14.84 -20.74
N PRO A 167 -29.51 15.54 -21.83
CA PRO A 167 -30.90 15.66 -22.24
C PRO A 167 -31.53 14.31 -22.62
N LYS A 168 -32.83 14.13 -22.36
CA LYS A 168 -33.54 12.86 -22.64
C LYS A 168 -33.75 12.61 -24.14
N GLU A 169 -33.56 13.64 -24.95
CA GLU A 169 -33.52 13.59 -26.41
C GLU A 169 -32.19 13.04 -26.95
N HIS A 170 -31.13 13.00 -26.13
CA HIS A 170 -29.79 12.59 -26.55
C HIS A 170 -29.69 11.08 -26.80
N THR A 171 -29.06 10.73 -27.91
CA THR A 171 -28.67 9.38 -28.33
C THR A 171 -27.43 9.48 -29.23
N ASP A 172 -26.93 8.33 -29.69
CA ASP A 172 -25.97 8.24 -30.79
C ASP A 172 -26.39 9.13 -31.97
N HIS A 173 -25.43 9.86 -32.52
CA HIS A 173 -25.62 10.83 -33.58
C HIS A 173 -26.69 11.90 -33.29
N SER A 174 -26.92 12.32 -32.04
CA SER A 174 -27.74 13.52 -31.77
C SER A 174 -27.05 14.85 -32.13
N TRP A 175 -25.74 14.84 -32.40
CA TRP A 175 -24.89 16.04 -32.63
C TRP A 175 -24.96 17.11 -31.52
N TYR A 176 -25.42 16.77 -30.31
CA TYR A 176 -25.52 17.69 -29.18
C TYR A 176 -24.23 17.75 -28.36
N ILE A 177 -23.70 16.60 -27.95
CA ILE A 177 -22.43 16.46 -27.23
C ILE A 177 -21.32 16.21 -28.25
N ARG A 178 -20.16 16.88 -28.12
CA ARG A 178 -19.03 16.66 -29.04
C ARG A 178 -18.49 15.25 -28.82
N TYR A 179 -18.27 14.52 -29.92
CA TYR A 179 -17.90 13.09 -29.91
C TYR A 179 -18.71 12.19 -28.94
N GLU A 180 -19.94 12.59 -28.61
CA GLU A 180 -20.91 11.83 -27.80
C GLU A 180 -20.58 11.66 -26.30
N GLY A 181 -19.63 12.41 -25.71
CA GLY A 181 -19.39 12.37 -24.26
C GLY A 181 -18.20 13.18 -23.73
N PRO A 182 -17.73 12.94 -22.49
CA PRO A 182 -16.47 13.48 -21.99
C PRO A 182 -15.26 12.80 -22.64
N GLY A 183 -14.14 13.52 -22.66
CA GLY A 183 -12.83 13.00 -23.06
C GLY A 183 -11.76 13.27 -22.01
N ILE A 184 -10.76 12.41 -21.95
CA ILE A 184 -9.58 12.53 -21.09
C ILE A 184 -8.32 12.12 -21.86
N GLU A 185 -7.23 12.85 -21.69
CA GLU A 185 -5.98 12.59 -22.40
C GLU A 185 -4.74 12.99 -21.59
N SER A 186 -3.63 12.34 -21.93
CA SER A 186 -2.27 12.74 -21.56
C SER A 186 -1.51 13.21 -22.81
N ASP A 187 -0.22 13.46 -22.65
CA ASP A 187 0.74 13.71 -23.71
C ASP A 187 1.09 12.46 -24.53
N LEU A 188 0.48 11.30 -24.24
CA LEU A 188 0.70 10.03 -24.95
C LEU A 188 -0.55 9.53 -25.69
N VAL A 189 -1.74 9.58 -25.07
CA VAL A 189 -2.98 8.98 -25.61
C VAL A 189 -4.22 9.74 -25.12
N GLY A 190 -5.30 9.68 -25.89
CA GLY A 190 -6.61 10.19 -25.48
C GLY A 190 -7.68 9.09 -25.43
N TYR A 191 -8.72 9.33 -24.65
CA TYR A 191 -9.87 8.44 -24.49
C TYR A 191 -11.17 9.24 -24.45
N ARG A 192 -12.27 8.60 -24.83
CA ARG A 192 -13.61 9.20 -24.88
C ARG A 192 -14.62 8.22 -24.30
N VAL A 193 -15.63 8.69 -23.56
CA VAL A 193 -16.64 7.80 -22.96
C VAL A 193 -18.02 8.25 -23.42
N TYR A 194 -18.76 7.42 -24.15
CA TYR A 194 -20.06 7.81 -24.69
C TYR A 194 -21.14 7.91 -23.59
N LEU A 195 -21.95 8.97 -23.64
CA LEU A 195 -23.08 9.24 -22.74
C LEU A 195 -24.44 8.87 -23.36
N ASP A 196 -24.48 7.74 -24.08
CA ASP A 196 -25.68 7.19 -24.71
C ASP A 196 -25.78 5.67 -24.53
N TRP A 197 -26.80 5.05 -25.14
CA TRP A 197 -27.09 3.61 -25.03
C TRP A 197 -25.95 2.66 -25.41
N ARG A 198 -24.92 3.15 -26.12
CA ARG A 198 -23.71 2.39 -26.45
C ARG A 198 -22.74 2.31 -25.28
N ASN A 199 -22.71 3.33 -24.41
CA ASN A 199 -21.83 3.46 -23.23
C ASN A 199 -20.39 2.96 -23.49
N GLY A 200 -19.83 3.38 -24.64
CA GLY A 200 -18.58 2.87 -25.18
C GLY A 200 -17.38 3.68 -24.73
N PHE A 201 -16.27 3.00 -24.47
CA PHE A 201 -14.99 3.60 -24.09
C PHE A 201 -14.04 3.55 -25.29
N ASP A 202 -13.75 4.70 -25.85
CA ASP A 202 -13.08 4.83 -27.14
C ASP A 202 -11.64 5.30 -27.01
N ILE A 203 -10.81 5.02 -28.02
CA ILE A 203 -9.39 5.39 -28.05
C ILE A 203 -9.15 6.43 -29.14
N PHE A 204 -8.54 7.53 -28.72
CA PHE A 204 -8.05 8.58 -29.59
C PHE A 204 -6.52 8.47 -29.73
N GLY A 205 -6.06 8.06 -30.90
CA GLY A 205 -4.65 7.89 -31.23
C GLY A 205 -4.00 9.24 -31.53
N LYS A 206 -2.94 9.59 -30.79
CA LYS A 206 -2.32 10.92 -30.86
C LYS A 206 -1.07 10.95 -31.73
N SER A 207 -1.03 11.89 -32.67
CA SER A 207 0.15 12.23 -33.47
C SER A 207 0.90 13.46 -32.95
N THR A 208 0.49 13.98 -31.79
CA THR A 208 1.14 15.10 -31.07
C THR A 208 1.10 14.88 -29.56
N GLN A 209 2.10 15.38 -28.84
CA GLN A 209 2.16 15.34 -27.37
C GLN A 209 1.29 16.44 -26.72
N GLN A 210 0.77 17.40 -27.48
CA GLN A 210 -0.12 18.43 -26.94
C GLN A 210 -1.53 17.85 -26.69
N PRO A 211 -2.26 18.29 -25.65
CA PRO A 211 -3.68 17.99 -25.49
C PRO A 211 -4.53 18.62 -26.60
N VAL A 212 -5.37 17.81 -27.24
CA VAL A 212 -6.08 18.16 -28.48
C VAL A 212 -7.58 17.88 -28.49
N LEU A 213 -8.14 17.06 -27.59
CA LEU A 213 -9.56 16.66 -27.59
C LEU A 213 -10.51 17.86 -27.58
N GLN A 214 -10.17 18.93 -26.84
CA GLN A 214 -10.90 20.21 -26.82
C GLN A 214 -11.05 20.90 -28.20
N ASN A 215 -10.24 20.51 -29.19
CA ASN A 215 -10.27 21.03 -30.56
C ASN A 215 -10.83 20.02 -31.58
N VAL A 216 -11.13 18.79 -31.18
CA VAL A 216 -11.54 17.68 -32.05
C VAL A 216 -13.04 17.76 -32.38
N GLY A 217 -13.43 17.53 -33.63
CA GLY A 217 -14.84 17.45 -34.06
C GLY A 217 -15.63 18.77 -34.08
N GLN A 218 -14.93 19.91 -34.00
CA GLN A 218 -15.51 21.27 -33.94
C GLN A 218 -16.31 21.66 -35.20
N ASP A 219 -16.03 21.03 -36.34
CA ASP A 219 -16.55 21.37 -37.67
C ASP A 219 -17.86 20.64 -38.05
N GLY A 220 -18.41 19.86 -37.12
CA GLY A 220 -19.67 19.12 -37.34
C GLY A 220 -19.55 17.61 -37.23
N PHE A 221 -18.63 17.13 -36.37
CA PHE A 221 -18.46 15.73 -35.95
C PHE A 221 -17.44 14.91 -36.77
N ASP A 222 -17.71 14.56 -38.03
CA ASP A 222 -17.03 13.42 -38.70
C ASP A 222 -15.51 13.55 -38.93
N SER A 223 -14.94 14.76 -38.89
CA SER A 223 -13.54 15.02 -39.30
C SER A 223 -12.48 14.27 -38.48
N TYR A 224 -12.80 13.83 -37.27
CA TYR A 224 -11.86 13.15 -36.39
C TYR A 224 -11.71 11.65 -36.64
N HIS A 225 -12.59 11.05 -37.44
CA HIS A 225 -12.43 9.66 -37.89
C HIS A 225 -11.41 9.54 -39.04
N GLU A 226 -10.95 10.66 -39.60
CA GLU A 226 -9.92 10.73 -40.62
C GLU A 226 -8.56 11.15 -40.00
N PRO A 227 -7.41 10.69 -40.55
CA PRO A 227 -6.09 11.11 -40.06
C PRO A 227 -5.85 12.62 -40.16
N ALA A 228 -5.47 13.25 -39.04
CA ALA A 228 -5.08 14.65 -38.96
C ALA A 228 -3.71 14.83 -38.27
N ASP A 229 -3.09 16.01 -38.40
CA ASP A 229 -1.78 16.33 -37.79
C ASP A 229 -1.74 16.15 -36.26
N TRP A 230 -2.90 16.12 -35.60
CA TRP A 230 -3.05 15.90 -34.16
C TRP A 230 -3.34 14.44 -33.77
N GLY A 231 -3.77 13.60 -34.71
CA GLY A 231 -4.23 12.24 -34.44
C GLY A 231 -5.54 11.88 -35.16
N MET A 232 -6.23 10.87 -34.64
CA MET A 232 -7.57 10.46 -35.07
C MET A 232 -8.23 9.58 -34.00
N ASP A 233 -9.53 9.36 -34.13
CA ASP A 233 -10.21 8.23 -33.50
C ASP A 233 -9.71 6.90 -34.09
N ILE A 234 -9.31 5.95 -33.24
CA ILE A 234 -8.65 4.72 -33.68
C ILE A 234 -9.34 3.42 -33.29
N LEU A 235 -10.37 3.41 -32.43
CA LEU A 235 -11.00 2.16 -31.99
C LEU A 235 -12.42 2.00 -32.54
N LYS A 236 -12.77 0.78 -32.96
CA LYS A 236 -14.15 0.44 -33.34
C LYS A 236 -14.87 -0.25 -32.20
N VAL A 237 -15.40 0.53 -31.25
CA VAL A 237 -16.12 -0.01 -30.08
C VAL A 237 -17.31 -0.90 -30.46
N GLY A 238 -18.20 -0.41 -31.33
CA GLY A 238 -19.36 -1.18 -31.81
C GLY A 238 -20.31 -1.63 -30.68
N SER A 239 -20.46 -2.95 -30.52
CA SER A 239 -21.31 -3.55 -29.49
C SER A 239 -20.56 -3.92 -28.20
N ALA A 240 -19.26 -3.63 -28.11
CA ALA A 240 -18.47 -3.84 -26.91
C ALA A 240 -18.68 -2.70 -25.88
N VAL A 241 -18.07 -2.82 -24.70
CA VAL A 241 -17.88 -1.70 -23.76
C VAL A 241 -16.71 -0.79 -24.13
N GLY A 242 -15.88 -1.17 -25.10
CA GLY A 242 -14.69 -0.39 -25.49
C GLY A 242 -13.47 -0.73 -24.63
N VAL A 243 -12.50 0.18 -24.50
CA VAL A 243 -11.29 -0.02 -23.68
C VAL A 243 -11.55 0.32 -22.21
N GLY A 244 -11.46 -0.67 -21.34
CA GLY A 244 -11.68 -0.47 -19.91
C GLY A 244 -13.08 -0.01 -19.53
N GLY A 245 -14.07 -0.20 -20.40
CA GLY A 245 -15.45 0.15 -20.07
C GLY A 245 -16.02 -0.78 -19.00
N TYR A 246 -16.83 -0.22 -18.10
CA TYR A 246 -17.49 -0.96 -17.01
C TYR A 246 -18.93 -1.37 -17.35
N GLY A 247 -19.45 -2.31 -16.58
CA GLY A 247 -20.80 -2.84 -16.72
C GLY A 247 -21.07 -3.96 -15.73
N PHE A 248 -22.00 -4.85 -16.07
CA PHE A 248 -22.38 -6.02 -15.27
C PHE A 248 -22.31 -7.30 -16.10
N TRP A 249 -21.94 -8.43 -15.51
CA TRP A 249 -21.96 -9.75 -16.16
C TRP A 249 -23.24 -10.52 -15.80
N ASP A 250 -24.09 -10.79 -16.79
CA ASP A 250 -25.37 -11.51 -16.57
C ASP A 250 -25.21 -13.04 -16.43
N GLY A 251 -23.99 -13.56 -16.61
CA GLY A 251 -23.68 -14.99 -16.66
C GLY A 251 -23.31 -15.49 -18.05
N GLU A 252 -23.72 -14.77 -19.11
CA GLU A 252 -23.45 -15.12 -20.52
C GLU A 252 -22.73 -14.00 -21.29
N LYS A 253 -22.96 -12.73 -20.93
CA LYS A 253 -22.45 -11.55 -21.64
C LYS A 253 -22.39 -10.29 -20.75
N VAL A 254 -21.78 -9.24 -21.30
CA VAL A 254 -21.78 -7.91 -20.69
C VAL A 254 -23.11 -7.18 -20.90
N ILE A 255 -23.66 -6.66 -19.80
CA ILE A 255 -24.68 -5.61 -19.77
C ILE A 255 -24.00 -4.27 -19.50
N ARG A 256 -24.21 -3.31 -20.41
CA ARG A 256 -23.61 -1.97 -20.35
C ARG A 256 -24.39 -1.04 -19.42
N VAL A 257 -23.78 0.06 -18.99
CA VAL A 257 -24.45 1.06 -18.13
C VAL A 257 -25.33 1.98 -18.98
N SER A 258 -26.42 1.44 -19.52
CA SER A 258 -27.27 2.09 -20.53
C SER A 258 -28.76 2.20 -20.20
N ASP A 259 -29.36 1.26 -19.45
CA ASP A 259 -30.74 1.42 -18.91
C ASP A 259 -30.66 2.19 -17.59
N VAL A 260 -30.59 3.52 -17.71
CA VAL A 260 -30.52 4.48 -16.59
C VAL A 260 -31.61 5.54 -16.76
N GLN A 261 -31.97 6.22 -15.68
CA GLN A 261 -33.04 7.23 -15.70
C GLN A 261 -32.55 8.58 -16.23
N ASP A 262 -31.34 8.97 -15.80
CA ASP A 262 -30.67 10.21 -16.10
C ASP A 262 -29.14 10.00 -15.98
N TRP A 263 -28.36 10.81 -16.69
CA TRP A 263 -26.89 10.80 -16.68
C TRP A 263 -26.38 12.20 -16.35
N ARG A 264 -25.28 12.29 -15.62
CA ARG A 264 -24.56 13.54 -15.36
C ARG A 264 -23.07 13.31 -15.51
N ALA A 265 -22.38 14.18 -16.24
CA ALA A 265 -20.93 14.19 -16.33
C ALA A 265 -20.37 15.51 -15.78
N GLU A 266 -19.25 15.43 -15.05
CA GLU A 266 -18.64 16.55 -14.33
C GLU A 266 -17.11 16.48 -14.45
N ILE A 267 -16.48 17.55 -14.93
CA ILE A 267 -15.02 17.68 -15.03
C ILE A 267 -14.50 18.17 -13.68
N THR A 268 -13.98 17.24 -12.89
CA THR A 268 -13.50 17.52 -11.52
C THR A 268 -12.09 18.10 -11.52
N GLU A 269 -11.23 17.67 -12.45
CA GLU A 269 -9.89 18.22 -12.63
C GLU A 269 -9.55 18.41 -14.12
N ASN A 270 -9.00 19.57 -14.47
CA ASN A 270 -8.47 19.83 -15.82
C ASN A 270 -7.14 20.60 -15.73
N GLY A 271 -6.23 20.15 -14.87
CA GLY A 271 -4.92 20.75 -14.71
C GLY A 271 -3.88 20.24 -15.71
N ASP A 272 -2.64 20.65 -15.51
CA ASP A 272 -1.55 20.43 -16.46
C ASP A 272 -0.80 19.12 -16.26
N LEU A 273 -0.85 18.54 -15.05
CA LEU A 273 -0.21 17.27 -14.69
C LEU A 273 -1.21 16.16 -14.33
N TYR A 274 -2.43 16.52 -13.93
CA TYR A 274 -3.50 15.60 -13.59
C TYR A 274 -4.83 16.14 -14.12
N SER A 275 -5.66 15.25 -14.63
CA SER A 275 -7.03 15.56 -15.04
C SER A 275 -7.95 14.41 -14.66
N ALA A 276 -9.21 14.73 -14.40
CA ALA A 276 -10.22 13.79 -13.96
C ALA A 276 -11.62 14.27 -14.34
N PHE A 277 -12.53 13.32 -14.53
CA PHE A 277 -13.95 13.58 -14.62
C PHE A 277 -14.74 12.49 -13.88
N LYS A 278 -15.99 12.79 -13.58
CA LYS A 278 -16.95 11.90 -12.94
C LYS A 278 -18.16 11.72 -13.83
N ILE A 279 -18.72 10.51 -13.89
CA ILE A 279 -20.06 10.24 -14.44
C ILE A 279 -20.92 9.63 -13.35
N ASP A 280 -22.09 10.24 -13.11
CA ASP A 280 -23.16 9.71 -12.28
C ASP A 280 -24.27 9.14 -13.16
N TYR A 281 -24.58 7.86 -12.96
CA TYR A 281 -25.63 7.10 -13.63
C TYR A 281 -26.76 6.83 -12.65
N LEU A 282 -27.90 7.49 -12.81
CA LEU A 282 -28.99 7.44 -11.82
C LEU A 282 -29.99 6.33 -12.15
N GLY A 283 -30.28 5.48 -11.17
CA GLY A 283 -31.25 4.39 -11.29
C GLY A 283 -30.98 3.38 -12.40
N TRP A 284 -29.71 3.03 -12.61
CA TRP A 284 -29.26 1.96 -13.51
C TRP A 284 -29.89 0.61 -13.16
N LYS A 285 -30.32 -0.13 -14.19
CA LYS A 285 -30.88 -1.48 -14.09
C LYS A 285 -29.98 -2.47 -14.83
N PRO A 286 -29.01 -3.11 -14.15
CA PRO A 286 -28.17 -4.14 -14.78
C PRO A 286 -28.95 -5.40 -15.16
N VAL A 287 -29.95 -5.81 -14.35
CA VAL A 287 -30.79 -6.99 -14.58
C VAL A 287 -32.20 -6.79 -14.00
N GLU A 288 -33.15 -7.64 -14.38
CA GLU A 288 -34.52 -7.59 -13.88
C GLU A 288 -34.57 -7.65 -12.34
N GLY A 289 -35.31 -6.71 -11.73
CA GLY A 289 -35.47 -6.62 -10.27
C GLY A 289 -34.33 -5.92 -9.52
N VAL A 290 -33.22 -5.58 -10.18
CA VAL A 290 -32.10 -4.82 -9.59
C VAL A 290 -32.13 -3.38 -10.10
N GLN A 291 -31.96 -2.43 -9.18
CA GLN A 291 -31.74 -1.01 -9.51
C GLN A 291 -30.69 -0.44 -8.54
N THR A 292 -29.72 0.30 -9.08
CA THR A 292 -28.68 0.99 -8.32
C THR A 292 -28.33 2.30 -9.00
N ASP A 293 -27.73 3.24 -8.28
CA ASP A 293 -26.95 4.31 -8.89
C ASP A 293 -25.50 3.84 -9.03
N LEU A 294 -24.80 4.32 -10.05
CA LEU A 294 -23.35 4.11 -10.24
C LEU A 294 -22.67 5.47 -10.36
N SER A 295 -21.67 5.72 -9.52
CA SER A 295 -20.79 6.90 -9.57
C SER A 295 -19.40 6.44 -9.99
N ALA A 296 -18.90 6.88 -11.13
CA ALA A 296 -17.58 6.49 -11.65
C ALA A 296 -16.69 7.72 -11.88
N GLN A 297 -15.56 7.78 -11.19
CA GLN A 297 -14.50 8.76 -11.40
C GLN A 297 -13.40 8.14 -12.28
N LEU A 298 -12.98 8.88 -13.30
CA LEU A 298 -11.91 8.52 -14.22
C LEU A 298 -10.82 9.58 -14.13
N SER A 299 -9.56 9.17 -13.96
CA SER A 299 -8.45 10.11 -13.83
C SER A 299 -7.16 9.65 -14.52
N MET A 300 -6.30 10.62 -14.83
CA MET A 300 -5.05 10.40 -15.57
C MET A 300 -4.00 11.45 -15.16
N HIS A 301 -2.73 11.04 -15.17
CA HIS A 301 -1.59 11.93 -14.99
C HIS A 301 -0.69 12.03 -16.23
N ALA A 302 0.12 13.08 -16.26
CA ALA A 302 1.11 13.33 -17.30
C ALA A 302 2.12 12.18 -17.42
N GLY A 303 2.57 11.88 -18.64
CA GLY A 303 3.48 10.77 -18.94
C GLY A 303 2.85 9.38 -18.85
N SER A 304 1.55 9.27 -18.56
CA SER A 304 0.85 7.99 -18.45
C SER A 304 0.02 7.65 -19.69
N ARG A 305 -0.11 6.36 -19.99
CA ARG A 305 -1.18 5.85 -20.87
C ARG A 305 -2.37 5.30 -20.07
N LEU A 306 -2.23 5.17 -18.75
CA LEU A 306 -3.25 4.60 -17.86
C LEU A 306 -4.32 5.63 -17.49
N VAL A 307 -5.58 5.22 -17.55
CA VAL A 307 -6.68 5.85 -16.81
C VAL A 307 -6.95 5.01 -15.56
N GLU A 308 -7.01 5.64 -14.39
CA GLU A 308 -7.57 5.04 -13.18
C GLU A 308 -9.10 5.16 -13.20
N VAL A 309 -9.79 4.08 -12.85
CA VAL A 309 -11.24 4.06 -12.66
C VAL A 309 -11.55 3.66 -11.22
N ASN A 310 -12.21 4.56 -10.49
CA ASN A 310 -12.83 4.27 -9.20
C ASN A 310 -14.35 4.40 -9.37
N ALA A 311 -15.09 3.30 -9.21
CA ALA A 311 -16.53 3.29 -9.43
C ALA A 311 -17.26 2.63 -8.26
N LYS A 312 -18.33 3.28 -7.77
CA LYS A 312 -19.09 2.86 -6.58
C LYS A 312 -20.59 2.80 -6.85
N THR A 313 -21.25 1.72 -6.42
CA THR A 313 -22.70 1.56 -6.50
C THR A 313 -23.41 1.98 -5.21
N SER A 314 -24.65 2.48 -5.31
CA SER A 314 -25.45 2.84 -4.13
C SER A 314 -26.04 1.63 -3.39
N SER A 315 -26.14 0.47 -4.04
CA SER A 315 -26.48 -0.84 -3.45
C SER A 315 -25.40 -1.89 -3.74
N GLU A 316 -25.45 -3.03 -3.03
CA GLU A 316 -24.57 -4.17 -3.31
C GLU A 316 -24.84 -4.73 -4.71
N LEU A 317 -23.77 -4.90 -5.50
CA LEU A 317 -23.84 -5.42 -6.86
C LEU A 317 -22.58 -6.24 -7.18
N ASP A 318 -22.66 -7.56 -6.99
CA ASP A 318 -21.63 -8.49 -7.46
C ASP A 318 -21.51 -8.45 -9.00
N ASN A 319 -20.51 -9.13 -9.58
CA ASN A 319 -20.35 -9.30 -11.03
C ASN A 319 -20.23 -8.00 -11.86
N MET A 320 -19.76 -6.90 -11.25
CA MET A 320 -19.27 -5.75 -12.00
C MET A 320 -18.14 -6.19 -12.95
N ILE A 321 -18.02 -5.59 -14.14
CA ILE A 321 -16.92 -5.91 -15.08
C ILE A 321 -16.06 -4.70 -15.40
N ALA A 322 -14.86 -4.99 -15.89
CA ALA A 322 -14.06 -4.11 -16.73
C ALA A 322 -13.65 -4.88 -17.99
N GLY A 323 -13.95 -4.34 -19.17
CA GLY A 323 -13.81 -5.03 -20.46
C GLY A 323 -12.88 -4.34 -21.46
N ILE A 324 -12.43 -5.11 -22.46
CA ILE A 324 -11.75 -4.63 -23.68
C ILE A 324 -12.40 -5.27 -24.92
N VAL A 325 -12.25 -4.66 -26.09
CA VAL A 325 -12.89 -5.16 -27.31
C VAL A 325 -12.28 -6.48 -27.79
N ASN A 326 -13.14 -7.44 -28.15
CA ASN A 326 -12.75 -8.75 -28.69
C ASN A 326 -12.63 -8.70 -30.23
N HIS A 327 -11.56 -8.07 -30.74
CA HIS A 327 -11.36 -7.95 -32.19
C HIS A 327 -10.76 -9.22 -32.83
N PRO A 328 -11.28 -9.68 -33.99
CA PRO A 328 -10.66 -10.74 -34.79
C PRO A 328 -9.23 -10.37 -35.21
N GLY A 329 -8.32 -11.35 -35.20
CA GLY A 329 -6.92 -11.16 -35.61
C GLY A 329 -6.00 -10.62 -34.51
N THR A 330 -6.52 -10.38 -33.31
CA THR A 330 -5.71 -10.04 -32.12
C THR A 330 -5.20 -11.28 -31.39
N GLU A 331 -4.10 -11.11 -30.66
CA GLU A 331 -3.58 -12.06 -29.69
C GLU A 331 -3.98 -11.63 -28.28
N LEU A 332 -4.53 -12.57 -27.51
CA LEU A 332 -4.80 -12.39 -26.08
C LEU A 332 -3.48 -12.39 -25.29
N ILE A 333 -3.40 -11.50 -24.30
CA ILE A 333 -2.32 -11.40 -23.33
C ILE A 333 -2.96 -11.45 -21.94
N VAL A 334 -2.46 -12.31 -21.06
CA VAL A 334 -2.94 -12.42 -19.67
C VAL A 334 -1.72 -12.34 -18.76
N GLY A 335 -1.82 -11.53 -17.70
CA GLY A 335 -0.81 -11.43 -16.65
C GLY A 335 -0.78 -12.68 -15.76
N ASP A 336 0.19 -12.74 -14.85
CA ASP A 336 0.26 -13.84 -13.88
C ASP A 336 -0.95 -13.80 -12.92
N THR A 337 -1.48 -14.97 -12.56
CA THR A 337 -2.63 -15.10 -11.66
C THR A 337 -2.35 -15.96 -10.43
N ASP A 338 -1.17 -16.61 -10.35
CA ASP A 338 -0.63 -17.27 -9.14
C ASP A 338 0.26 -16.29 -8.35
N ILE A 339 -0.33 -15.13 -8.05
CA ILE A 339 0.31 -14.01 -7.35
C ILE A 339 -0.51 -13.62 -6.12
N THR A 340 0.07 -12.79 -5.25
CA THR A 340 -0.62 -12.29 -4.06
C THR A 340 -1.90 -11.55 -4.43
N GLY A 341 -2.93 -11.61 -3.58
CA GLY A 341 -4.19 -10.92 -3.84
C GLY A 341 -4.07 -9.39 -3.96
N HIS A 342 -2.99 -8.79 -3.45
CA HIS A 342 -2.77 -7.34 -3.49
C HIS A 342 -1.97 -6.89 -4.72
N ALA A 343 -1.23 -7.80 -5.36
CA ALA A 343 -0.53 -7.55 -6.61
C ALA A 343 -1.51 -7.35 -7.78
N TYR A 344 -1.12 -6.50 -8.73
CA TYR A 344 -1.86 -6.25 -9.95
C TYR A 344 -1.56 -7.31 -11.02
N THR A 345 -2.60 -7.68 -11.75
CA THR A 345 -2.52 -8.49 -12.97
C THR A 345 -3.45 -7.88 -14.01
N TYR A 346 -3.46 -8.44 -15.22
CA TYR A 346 -4.09 -7.81 -16.37
C TYR A 346 -4.64 -8.81 -17.39
N ILE A 347 -5.62 -8.33 -18.16
CA ILE A 347 -6.08 -8.95 -19.41
C ILE A 347 -5.95 -7.90 -20.52
N GLY A 348 -5.38 -8.29 -21.66
CA GLY A 348 -5.09 -7.40 -22.77
C GLY A 348 -5.20 -8.09 -24.12
N THR A 349 -5.32 -7.31 -25.18
CA THR A 349 -5.21 -7.77 -26.57
C THR A 349 -4.17 -6.94 -27.31
N TYR A 350 -3.52 -7.55 -28.30
CA TYR A 350 -2.60 -6.86 -29.20
C TYR A 350 -2.77 -7.37 -30.63
N GLY A 351 -2.78 -6.48 -31.61
CA GLY A 351 -2.82 -6.84 -33.03
C GLY A 351 -3.33 -5.71 -33.92
N PRO A 352 -3.64 -5.98 -35.20
CA PRO A 352 -4.15 -5.00 -36.15
C PRO A 352 -5.62 -4.68 -35.85
N GLN A 353 -5.85 -3.89 -34.80
CA GLN A 353 -7.18 -3.60 -34.25
C GLN A 353 -7.52 -2.10 -34.14
N SER A 354 -6.71 -1.23 -34.73
CA SER A 354 -7.09 0.17 -34.95
C SER A 354 -7.79 0.39 -36.31
N LEU A 355 -8.56 1.47 -36.42
CA LEU A 355 -9.32 1.86 -37.62
C LEU A 355 -8.44 2.10 -38.86
N ASP A 356 -7.20 2.57 -38.66
CA ASP A 356 -6.19 2.74 -39.71
C ASP A 356 -5.49 1.42 -40.13
N GLY A 357 -5.81 0.30 -39.45
CA GLY A 357 -5.22 -1.02 -39.68
C GLY A 357 -3.83 -1.22 -39.06
N ALA A 358 -3.34 -0.26 -38.27
CA ALA A 358 -2.11 -0.40 -37.50
C ALA A 358 -2.27 -1.35 -36.30
N ASN A 359 -1.15 -1.67 -35.66
CA ASN A 359 -1.20 -2.41 -34.40
C ASN A 359 -1.66 -1.50 -33.26
N LEU A 360 -2.48 -2.06 -32.37
CA LEU A 360 -2.97 -1.42 -31.16
C LEU A 360 -2.94 -2.46 -30.03
N GLY A 361 -2.30 -2.11 -28.92
CA GLY A 361 -2.43 -2.80 -27.65
C GLY A 361 -3.53 -2.15 -26.81
N MET A 362 -4.36 -2.94 -26.14
CA MET A 362 -5.28 -2.44 -25.11
C MET A 362 -5.38 -3.43 -23.94
N ALA A 363 -5.54 -2.95 -22.71
CA ALA A 363 -5.62 -3.81 -21.53
C ALA A 363 -6.39 -3.18 -20.36
N VAL A 364 -6.85 -4.04 -19.46
CA VAL A 364 -7.35 -3.73 -18.11
C VAL A 364 -6.40 -4.34 -17.09
N LEU A 365 -6.05 -3.57 -16.05
CA LEU A 365 -5.20 -3.99 -14.93
C LEU A 365 -5.97 -3.83 -13.61
N ALA A 366 -6.00 -4.87 -12.78
CA ALA A 366 -6.65 -4.83 -11.47
C ALA A 366 -5.92 -5.71 -10.45
N LYS A 367 -6.14 -5.45 -9.15
CA LYS A 367 -5.59 -6.27 -8.06
C LYS A 367 -6.14 -7.69 -8.17
N ARG A 368 -5.28 -8.71 -8.01
CA ARG A 368 -5.66 -10.12 -8.18
C ARG A 368 -6.85 -10.55 -7.32
N LYS A 369 -7.01 -10.01 -6.10
CA LYS A 369 -8.17 -10.29 -5.22
C LYS A 369 -9.48 -9.66 -5.68
N ALA A 370 -9.40 -8.58 -6.46
CA ALA A 370 -10.57 -7.91 -7.02
C ALA A 370 -11.08 -8.63 -8.28
N ILE A 371 -10.30 -9.53 -8.89
CA ILE A 371 -10.72 -10.31 -10.06
C ILE A 371 -11.30 -11.66 -9.59
N ASP A 372 -12.53 -11.98 -9.99
CA ASP A 372 -13.07 -13.34 -9.90
C ASP A 372 -12.48 -14.22 -10.99
N GLU A 373 -12.80 -13.89 -12.24
CA GLU A 373 -12.39 -14.61 -13.43
C GLU A 373 -12.07 -13.67 -14.60
N PHE A 374 -11.29 -14.19 -15.54
CA PHE A 374 -11.16 -13.65 -16.88
C PHE A 374 -12.02 -14.48 -17.83
N THR A 375 -12.96 -13.84 -18.53
CA THR A 375 -13.88 -14.51 -19.46
C THR A 375 -14.14 -13.63 -20.69
N LYS A 376 -15.07 -14.02 -21.56
CA LYS A 376 -15.41 -13.27 -22.77
C LYS A 376 -16.83 -13.56 -23.28
N ASP A 377 -17.37 -12.62 -24.04
CA ASP A 377 -18.56 -12.83 -24.88
C ASP A 377 -18.21 -12.67 -26.38
N GLU A 378 -19.21 -12.42 -27.24
CA GLU A 378 -18.99 -12.20 -28.68
C GLU A 378 -18.16 -10.95 -28.98
N HIS A 379 -18.23 -9.91 -28.14
CA HIS A 379 -17.71 -8.56 -28.40
C HIS A 379 -16.66 -8.09 -27.38
N ASN A 380 -16.57 -8.73 -26.22
CA ASN A 380 -15.75 -8.29 -25.09
C ASN A 380 -14.83 -9.42 -24.58
N GLN A 381 -13.58 -9.09 -24.25
CA GLN A 381 -12.78 -9.83 -23.27
C GLN A 381 -12.94 -9.10 -21.93
N VAL A 382 -13.19 -9.79 -20.83
CA VAL A 382 -13.56 -9.14 -19.56
C VAL A 382 -12.81 -9.69 -18.35
N ALA A 383 -12.55 -8.81 -17.39
CA ALA A 383 -12.33 -9.16 -16.00
C ALA A 383 -13.65 -9.00 -15.25
N ILE A 384 -14.15 -10.08 -14.64
CA ILE A 384 -15.25 -9.98 -13.67
C ILE A 384 -14.63 -9.57 -12.34
N LEU A 385 -15.17 -8.50 -11.76
CA LEU A 385 -14.68 -7.84 -10.56
C LEU A 385 -15.58 -8.11 -9.35
N LYS A 386 -14.94 -8.23 -8.19
CA LYS A 386 -15.56 -8.32 -6.86
C LYS A 386 -15.44 -6.95 -6.18
N PRO A 387 -16.53 -6.18 -6.05
CA PRO A 387 -16.48 -4.92 -5.31
C PRO A 387 -16.13 -5.15 -3.84
N ALA A 388 -15.49 -4.16 -3.23
CA ALA A 388 -15.23 -4.13 -1.79
C ALA A 388 -15.80 -2.81 -1.23
N ASP A 389 -16.78 -2.89 -0.32
CA ASP A 389 -17.66 -1.76 0.04
C ASP A 389 -18.30 -1.09 -1.20
N LYS A 390 -18.90 -1.92 -2.07
CA LYS A 390 -19.60 -1.52 -3.31
C LYS A 390 -18.73 -0.80 -4.34
N GLU A 391 -17.42 -0.81 -4.15
CA GLU A 391 -16.43 -0.09 -4.95
C GLU A 391 -15.56 -1.05 -5.75
N ILE A 392 -15.36 -0.74 -7.03
CA ILE A 392 -14.31 -1.33 -7.88
C ILE A 392 -13.23 -0.28 -8.18
N GLN A 393 -11.98 -0.74 -8.18
CA GLN A 393 -10.82 0.03 -8.62
C GLN A 393 -10.05 -0.80 -9.65
N TYR A 394 -9.79 -0.22 -10.82
CA TYR A 394 -8.94 -0.80 -11.85
C TYR A 394 -8.33 0.30 -12.72
N TYR A 395 -7.39 -0.07 -13.58
CA TYR A 395 -6.81 0.80 -14.59
C TYR A 395 -7.08 0.23 -15.98
N PHE A 396 -7.15 1.09 -16.99
CA PHE A 396 -7.11 0.65 -18.38
C PHE A 396 -6.10 1.45 -19.20
N VAL A 397 -5.65 0.85 -20.30
CA VAL A 397 -4.61 1.41 -21.14
C VAL A 397 -4.76 1.01 -22.61
N ALA A 398 -4.31 1.88 -23.49
CA ALA A 398 -4.11 1.65 -24.92
C ALA A 398 -2.72 2.15 -25.34
N ALA A 399 -2.14 1.50 -26.35
CA ALA A 399 -0.88 1.90 -26.96
C ALA A 399 -0.91 1.63 -28.47
N TRP A 400 -0.87 2.69 -29.28
CA TRP A 400 -1.03 2.64 -30.74
C TRP A 400 0.33 2.68 -31.42
N ALA A 401 0.57 1.81 -32.40
CA ALA A 401 1.88 1.71 -33.05
C ALA A 401 2.28 2.95 -33.87
N ASN A 402 1.34 3.84 -34.17
CA ASN A 402 1.57 5.13 -34.84
C ASN A 402 1.51 6.32 -33.85
N GLU A 403 1.52 6.08 -32.53
CA GLU A 403 1.62 7.14 -31.54
C GLU A 403 2.91 7.97 -31.72
N VAL A 404 2.84 9.25 -31.38
CA VAL A 404 3.99 10.16 -31.51
C VAL A 404 5.18 9.70 -30.65
N GLU A 405 6.39 9.83 -31.18
CA GLU A 405 7.61 9.53 -30.42
C GLU A 405 7.67 10.39 -29.15
N SER A 406 7.98 9.76 -28.02
CA SER A 406 8.08 10.39 -26.71
C SER A 406 9.23 9.79 -25.91
N ARG A 407 9.53 10.37 -24.74
CA ARG A 407 10.52 9.81 -23.81
C ARG A 407 10.14 8.43 -23.25
N HIS A 408 8.87 8.03 -23.38
CA HIS A 408 8.35 6.71 -23.01
C HIS A 408 8.45 5.69 -24.16
N GLY A 409 8.97 6.11 -25.31
CA GLY A 409 9.03 5.33 -26.55
C GLY A 409 7.66 5.08 -27.20
N PRO A 410 7.60 4.83 -28.51
CA PRO A 410 6.43 4.24 -29.14
C PRO A 410 6.37 2.73 -28.84
N ILE A 411 5.19 2.17 -28.60
CA ILE A 411 4.99 0.74 -28.40
C ILE A 411 4.50 0.12 -29.72
N THR A 412 5.44 -0.45 -30.47
CA THR A 412 5.23 -0.86 -31.87
C THR A 412 5.07 -2.37 -32.07
N THR A 413 5.37 -3.16 -31.04
CA THR A 413 5.30 -4.61 -31.06
C THR A 413 4.59 -5.20 -29.83
N LYS A 414 4.10 -6.44 -29.98
CA LYS A 414 3.49 -7.20 -28.88
C LYS A 414 4.42 -7.36 -27.68
N ALA A 415 5.72 -7.62 -27.93
CA ALA A 415 6.70 -7.85 -26.88
C ALA A 415 6.99 -6.57 -26.05
N GLU A 416 7.00 -5.41 -26.70
CA GLU A 416 7.09 -4.11 -26.03
C GLU A 416 5.83 -3.87 -25.17
N PHE A 417 4.64 -4.15 -25.70
CA PHE A 417 3.39 -4.01 -24.94
C PHE A 417 3.30 -4.98 -23.75
N GLU A 418 3.71 -6.24 -23.91
CA GLU A 418 3.80 -7.20 -22.81
C GLU A 418 4.81 -6.77 -21.73
N THR A 419 5.92 -6.15 -22.12
CA THR A 419 6.92 -5.61 -21.18
C THR A 419 6.35 -4.42 -20.42
N TYR A 420 5.70 -3.50 -21.15
CA TYR A 420 5.01 -2.35 -20.58
C TYR A 420 3.95 -2.77 -19.55
N LEU A 421 3.05 -3.71 -19.88
CA LEU A 421 2.03 -4.20 -18.94
C LEU A 421 2.62 -4.85 -17.69
N LYS A 422 3.75 -5.58 -17.81
CA LYS A 422 4.48 -6.15 -16.65
C LYS A 422 5.06 -5.04 -15.78
N GLN A 423 5.63 -4.00 -16.38
CA GLN A 423 6.19 -2.86 -15.66
C GLN A 423 5.11 -2.04 -14.95
N GLU A 424 3.99 -1.72 -15.61
CA GLU A 424 2.88 -1.01 -14.96
C GLU A 424 2.24 -1.83 -13.83
N ALA A 425 2.02 -3.13 -14.03
CA ALA A 425 1.54 -4.01 -12.97
C ALA A 425 2.52 -4.06 -11.77
N GLU A 426 3.83 -4.03 -12.02
CA GLU A 426 4.83 -3.93 -10.95
C GLU A 426 4.84 -2.57 -10.25
N LYS A 427 4.76 -1.44 -10.99
CA LYS A 427 4.68 -0.09 -10.39
C LYS A 427 3.45 0.04 -9.48
N LEU A 428 2.29 -0.43 -9.93
CA LEU A 428 1.03 -0.41 -9.19
C LEU A 428 1.05 -1.35 -7.97
N THR A 429 1.76 -2.48 -8.04
CA THR A 429 1.94 -3.42 -6.92
C THR A 429 2.93 -2.91 -5.90
N MET A 430 4.04 -2.33 -6.37
CA MET A 430 5.21 -1.97 -5.59
C MET A 430 5.55 -0.50 -5.91
N PRO A 431 4.85 0.48 -5.31
CA PRO A 431 5.12 1.90 -5.53
C PRO A 431 6.52 2.29 -5.04
N LEU A 432 6.99 3.48 -5.47
CA LEU A 432 8.23 4.09 -4.96
C LEU A 432 8.27 4.02 -3.42
N ARG A 433 9.43 3.70 -2.85
CA ARG A 433 9.60 3.77 -1.40
C ARG A 433 9.66 5.23 -0.99
N GLN A 434 8.76 5.63 -0.11
CA GLN A 434 8.60 6.99 0.37
C GLN A 434 9.05 7.07 1.83
N ARG A 435 9.88 8.06 2.15
CA ARG A 435 10.18 8.47 3.53
C ARG A 435 9.89 9.96 3.64
N LEU A 436 8.78 10.31 4.29
CA LEU A 436 8.31 11.68 4.44
C LEU A 436 8.58 12.18 5.86
N THR A 437 9.35 13.25 5.99
CA THR A 437 9.68 13.88 7.27
C THR A 437 9.15 15.31 7.27
N THR A 438 8.10 15.59 8.06
CA THR A 438 7.51 16.93 8.16
C THR A 438 8.15 17.77 9.25
N ALA A 439 8.14 19.09 9.09
CA ALA A 439 8.59 20.02 10.14
C ALA A 439 7.67 19.98 11.38
N ALA A 440 6.40 19.62 11.21
CA ALA A 440 5.47 19.39 12.31
C ALA A 440 5.89 18.19 13.16
N SER A 441 6.25 17.06 12.52
CA SER A 441 6.80 15.89 13.21
C SER A 441 8.11 16.23 13.92
N LEU A 442 9.10 16.77 13.20
CA LEU A 442 10.44 17.06 13.76
C LEU A 442 10.40 17.99 14.98
N ALA A 443 9.47 18.94 15.02
CA ALA A 443 9.31 19.84 16.16
C ALA A 443 8.91 19.11 17.46
N GLU A 444 8.25 17.96 17.34
CA GLU A 444 7.75 17.16 18.47
C GLU A 444 8.56 15.87 18.71
N THR A 445 9.00 15.15 17.67
CA THR A 445 9.72 13.86 17.81
C THR A 445 11.14 14.02 18.36
N GLN A 446 11.83 15.11 18.02
CA GLN A 446 13.21 15.39 18.47
C GLN A 446 13.30 15.94 19.90
N GLN A 447 12.21 15.95 20.66
CA GLN A 447 12.23 16.32 22.07
C GLN A 447 12.92 15.24 22.92
N PRO A 448 13.60 15.57 24.03
CA PRO A 448 14.31 14.58 24.84
C PRO A 448 13.40 13.45 25.34
N LEU A 449 13.82 12.20 25.08
CA LEU A 449 13.10 11.00 25.52
C LEU A 449 13.09 10.87 27.06
N THR A 450 11.98 11.26 27.68
CA THR A 450 11.67 10.98 29.10
C THR A 450 10.62 9.88 29.23
N ALA A 451 10.34 9.44 30.46
CA ALA A 451 9.23 8.53 30.72
C ALA A 451 7.89 9.14 30.26
N GLU A 452 7.62 10.38 30.65
CA GLU A 452 6.39 11.10 30.28
C GLU A 452 6.26 11.29 28.77
N ALA A 453 7.37 11.47 28.04
CA ALA A 453 7.36 11.52 26.59
C ALA A 453 6.91 10.18 25.97
N ALA A 454 7.51 9.05 26.39
CA ALA A 454 7.12 7.72 25.91
C ALA A 454 5.64 7.39 26.19
N LEU A 455 5.15 7.75 27.38
CA LEU A 455 3.73 7.59 27.72
C LEU A 455 2.84 8.49 26.85
N THR A 456 3.26 9.74 26.59
CA THR A 456 2.51 10.69 25.76
C THR A 456 2.32 10.19 24.33
N TRP A 457 3.35 9.64 23.70
CA TRP A 457 3.25 9.06 22.35
C TRP A 457 2.32 7.86 22.30
N SER A 458 2.39 6.98 23.30
CA SER A 458 1.48 5.83 23.44
C SER A 458 0.01 6.27 23.52
N LYS A 459 -0.27 7.27 24.35
CA LYS A 459 -1.61 7.89 24.45
C LYS A 459 -2.03 8.54 23.14
N ARG A 460 -1.16 9.32 22.50
CA ARG A 460 -1.50 10.05 21.28
C ARG A 460 -1.87 9.12 20.11
N LEU A 461 -1.20 7.98 19.97
CA LEU A 461 -1.58 6.97 18.99
C LEU A 461 -2.93 6.33 19.36
N ALA A 462 -3.08 5.92 20.62
CA ALA A 462 -4.33 5.36 21.14
C ALA A 462 -5.52 6.32 20.94
N ASP A 463 -5.32 7.62 21.06
CA ASP A 463 -6.35 8.67 20.89
C ASP A 463 -6.70 8.88 19.42
N SER A 464 -5.68 8.92 18.57
CA SER A 464 -5.83 9.03 17.11
C SER A 464 -6.59 7.83 16.55
N GLU A 465 -6.25 6.63 16.99
CA GLU A 465 -6.91 5.39 16.60
C GLU A 465 -8.34 5.28 17.17
N LEU A 466 -8.59 5.74 18.40
CA LEU A 466 -9.95 5.80 18.96
C LEU A 466 -10.88 6.69 18.12
N LYS A 467 -10.33 7.79 17.61
CA LYS A 467 -11.03 8.73 16.72
C LYS A 467 -11.24 8.15 15.30
N ARG A 468 -10.27 7.36 14.79
CA ARG A 468 -10.28 6.83 13.42
C ARG A 468 -11.06 5.54 13.25
N LYS A 469 -10.73 4.48 14.02
CA LYS A 469 -11.17 3.11 13.69
C LYS A 469 -11.27 2.10 14.84
N THR A 470 -10.69 2.35 16.02
CA THR A 470 -10.61 1.34 17.10
C THR A 470 -11.94 0.68 17.45
N LEU A 471 -13.02 1.47 17.57
CA LEU A 471 -14.33 0.96 17.96
C LEU A 471 -15.03 0.14 16.87
N ASP A 472 -14.61 0.26 15.61
CA ASP A 472 -15.19 -0.50 14.49
C ASP A 472 -14.58 -1.89 14.34
N TYR A 473 -13.53 -2.23 15.08
CA TYR A 473 -13.06 -3.60 15.25
C TYR A 473 -14.01 -4.50 16.06
N ARG A 474 -15.11 -3.96 16.60
CA ARG A 474 -16.19 -4.73 17.24
C ARG A 474 -16.91 -5.68 16.26
N PHE A 475 -17.54 -6.73 16.77
CA PHE A 475 -18.40 -7.60 15.97
C PHE A 475 -19.53 -6.81 15.30
N GLY A 476 -19.75 -7.05 14.02
CA GLY A 476 -20.68 -6.26 13.18
C GLY A 476 -20.16 -4.89 12.76
N GLY A 477 -18.94 -4.50 13.15
CA GLY A 477 -18.20 -3.36 12.60
C GLY A 477 -17.37 -3.73 11.35
N PHE A 478 -16.50 -2.82 10.94
CA PHE A 478 -15.74 -2.91 9.69
C PHE A 478 -14.25 -2.60 9.89
N ASP A 479 -13.40 -3.46 9.33
CA ASP A 479 -11.95 -3.28 9.24
C ASP A 479 -11.64 -2.45 7.99
N HIS A 480 -11.53 -1.14 8.19
CA HIS A 480 -11.25 -0.15 7.14
C HIS A 480 -9.94 -0.39 6.39
N ILE A 481 -8.92 -0.97 7.04
CA ILE A 481 -7.61 -1.26 6.41
C ILE A 481 -7.71 -2.46 5.47
N ARG A 482 -8.41 -3.52 5.89
CA ARG A 482 -8.57 -4.74 5.07
C ARG A 482 -9.81 -4.71 4.16
N LYS A 483 -10.64 -3.65 4.24
CA LYS A 483 -11.94 -3.49 3.57
C LYS A 483 -12.86 -4.72 3.72
N ARG A 484 -13.11 -5.14 4.96
CA ARG A 484 -13.95 -6.32 5.28
C ARG A 484 -14.65 -6.17 6.65
N PRO A 485 -15.67 -6.99 6.97
CA PRO A 485 -16.23 -7.04 8.33
C PRO A 485 -15.18 -7.40 9.39
N SER A 486 -15.31 -6.83 10.58
CA SER A 486 -14.40 -7.05 11.70
C SER A 486 -14.55 -8.45 12.31
N TYR A 487 -13.43 -9.11 12.61
CA TYR A 487 -13.38 -10.51 13.07
C TYR A 487 -12.69 -10.67 14.44
N PHE A 488 -13.01 -11.78 15.09
CA PHE A 488 -12.26 -12.28 16.24
C PHE A 488 -10.92 -12.89 15.77
N GLU A 489 -9.86 -12.08 15.82
CA GLU A 489 -8.52 -12.44 15.36
C GLU A 489 -7.44 -11.69 16.15
N TYR A 490 -6.19 -12.15 16.02
CA TYR A 490 -5.03 -11.60 16.73
C TYR A 490 -4.93 -10.07 16.74
N THR A 491 -5.12 -9.40 15.61
CA THR A 491 -5.02 -7.92 15.55
C THR A 491 -6.04 -7.24 16.45
N THR A 492 -7.29 -7.72 16.49
CA THR A 492 -8.35 -7.17 17.34
C THR A 492 -8.00 -7.32 18.82
N GLY A 493 -7.58 -8.52 19.22
CA GLY A 493 -7.21 -8.80 20.61
C GLY A 493 -5.93 -8.11 21.06
N MET A 494 -4.93 -7.99 20.17
CA MET A 494 -3.69 -7.26 20.45
C MET A 494 -3.93 -5.77 20.67
N VAL A 495 -4.70 -5.11 19.80
CA VAL A 495 -5.02 -3.69 19.96
C VAL A 495 -5.74 -3.48 21.29
N MET A 496 -6.73 -4.33 21.62
CA MET A 496 -7.44 -4.24 22.89
C MET A 496 -6.55 -4.53 24.11
N GLN A 497 -5.60 -5.46 24.03
CA GLN A 497 -4.58 -5.65 25.06
C GLN A 497 -3.66 -4.43 25.20
N ALA A 498 -3.34 -3.72 24.12
CA ALA A 498 -2.53 -2.51 24.17
C ALA A 498 -3.26 -1.34 24.86
N TYR A 499 -4.55 -1.14 24.57
CA TYR A 499 -5.40 -0.20 25.34
C TYR A 499 -5.50 -0.58 26.81
N ASP A 500 -5.59 -1.88 27.09
CA ASP A 500 -5.62 -2.41 28.45
C ASP A 500 -4.34 -2.12 29.24
N GLU A 501 -3.17 -2.32 28.64
CA GLU A 501 -1.86 -2.04 29.26
C GLU A 501 -1.62 -0.54 29.42
N LEU A 502 -2.00 0.26 28.44
CA LEU A 502 -1.96 1.72 28.53
C LEU A 502 -2.85 2.22 29.68
N ASN A 503 -4.06 1.69 29.83
CA ASN A 503 -5.00 2.07 30.87
C ASN A 503 -4.52 1.71 32.29
N GLN A 504 -3.61 0.75 32.45
CA GLN A 504 -2.99 0.44 33.75
C GLN A 504 -2.00 1.52 34.21
N VAL A 505 -1.32 2.21 33.28
CA VAL A 505 -0.34 3.27 33.59
C VAL A 505 -0.88 4.69 33.39
N ALA A 506 -1.90 4.86 32.55
CA ALA A 506 -2.61 6.11 32.31
C ALA A 506 -4.14 5.87 32.27
N PRO A 507 -4.80 5.73 33.44
CA PRO A 507 -6.20 5.35 33.50
C PRO A 507 -7.15 6.37 32.87
N GLU A 508 -7.92 5.95 31.87
CA GLU A 508 -9.01 6.73 31.26
C GLU A 508 -10.17 5.81 30.89
N ALA A 509 -11.39 6.16 31.34
CA ALA A 509 -12.57 5.31 31.18
C ALA A 509 -12.78 4.82 29.73
N ARG A 510 -12.61 5.72 28.74
CA ARG A 510 -12.75 5.42 27.31
C ARG A 510 -11.85 4.30 26.78
N TYR A 511 -10.69 4.04 27.40
CA TYR A 511 -9.84 2.91 27.02
C TYR A 511 -10.42 1.58 27.52
N ALA A 512 -10.90 1.54 28.77
CA ALA A 512 -11.62 0.38 29.30
C ALA A 512 -12.96 0.14 28.57
N ASP A 513 -13.67 1.21 28.23
CA ASP A 513 -14.91 1.16 27.44
C ASP A 513 -14.66 0.63 26.02
N ALA A 514 -13.54 1.00 25.38
CA ALA A 514 -13.14 0.45 24.09
C ALA A 514 -12.88 -1.06 24.18
N VAL A 515 -12.12 -1.51 25.18
CA VAL A 515 -11.88 -2.95 25.46
C VAL A 515 -13.20 -3.71 25.60
N GLN A 516 -14.14 -3.21 26.41
CA GLN A 516 -15.44 -3.85 26.62
C GLN A 516 -16.34 -3.80 25.37
N THR A 517 -16.30 -2.70 24.61
CA THR A 517 -17.09 -2.51 23.39
C THR A 517 -16.64 -3.43 22.26
N VAL A 518 -15.33 -3.59 22.09
CA VAL A 518 -14.74 -4.40 21.02
C VAL A 518 -14.69 -5.86 21.42
N MET A 519 -13.93 -6.24 22.46
CA MET A 519 -13.76 -7.67 22.82
C MET A 519 -15.06 -8.28 23.33
N GLY A 520 -15.83 -7.55 24.15
CA GLY A 520 -17.10 -8.03 24.67
C GLY A 520 -18.13 -8.33 23.59
N SER A 521 -18.13 -7.59 22.47
CA SER A 521 -19.07 -7.83 21.36
C SER A 521 -18.89 -9.18 20.65
N PHE A 522 -17.72 -9.81 20.78
CA PHE A 522 -17.47 -11.12 20.19
C PHE A 522 -17.96 -12.28 21.06
N VAL A 523 -18.27 -12.09 22.35
CA VAL A 523 -18.65 -13.18 23.26
C VAL A 523 -20.13 -13.07 23.61
N ASN A 524 -20.89 -14.12 23.30
CA ASN A 524 -22.31 -14.21 23.63
C ASN A 524 -22.50 -14.68 25.09
N GLU A 525 -23.70 -14.47 25.66
CA GLU A 525 -24.03 -14.87 27.05
C GLU A 525 -23.81 -16.37 27.33
N ASP A 526 -23.93 -17.22 26.30
CA ASP A 526 -23.71 -18.66 26.43
C ASP A 526 -22.22 -19.04 26.46
N GLY A 527 -21.31 -18.13 26.09
CA GLY A 527 -19.86 -18.32 25.95
C GLY A 527 -19.37 -18.53 24.52
N SER A 528 -20.26 -18.58 23.53
CA SER A 528 -19.88 -18.75 22.12
C SER A 528 -19.22 -17.49 21.56
N ILE A 529 -18.21 -17.69 20.69
CA ILE A 529 -17.41 -16.60 20.10
C ILE A 529 -17.89 -16.33 18.66
N ASN A 530 -18.41 -15.13 18.41
CA ASN A 530 -18.88 -14.67 17.11
C ASN A 530 -17.73 -14.62 16.09
N GLY A 531 -17.92 -15.28 14.93
CA GLY A 531 -16.94 -15.33 13.84
C GLY A 531 -15.77 -16.32 14.03
N TYR A 532 -15.62 -16.92 15.22
CA TYR A 532 -14.62 -17.98 15.46
C TYR A 532 -15.10 -19.34 14.93
N VAL A 533 -14.16 -20.14 14.39
CA VAL A 533 -14.46 -21.47 13.83
C VAL A 533 -13.32 -22.43 14.17
N GLN A 534 -13.42 -23.07 15.33
CA GLN A 534 -12.45 -24.02 15.90
C GLN A 534 -11.97 -25.10 14.90
N SER A 535 -12.86 -25.62 14.05
CA SER A 535 -12.56 -26.67 13.07
C SER A 535 -11.59 -26.26 11.95
N LYS A 536 -11.30 -24.95 11.82
CA LYS A 536 -10.25 -24.40 10.95
C LYS A 536 -8.85 -24.59 11.55
N TYR A 537 -8.72 -24.86 12.86
CA TYR A 537 -7.46 -24.88 13.62
C TYR A 537 -6.53 -23.75 13.16
N ASN A 538 -6.91 -22.52 13.51
CA ASN A 538 -6.20 -21.31 13.10
C ASN A 538 -5.51 -20.74 14.34
N ILE A 539 -4.18 -20.77 14.39
CA ILE A 539 -3.45 -20.28 15.57
C ILE A 539 -3.65 -18.77 15.78
N ASP A 540 -3.80 -17.99 14.70
CA ASP A 540 -4.10 -16.54 14.72
C ASP A 540 -5.38 -16.18 15.48
N SER A 541 -6.34 -17.11 15.61
CA SER A 541 -7.57 -16.85 16.37
C SER A 541 -7.36 -16.99 17.89
N ILE A 542 -6.30 -17.68 18.33
CA ILE A 542 -6.02 -17.93 19.75
C ILE A 542 -5.48 -16.67 20.44
N ARG A 543 -4.70 -15.84 19.75
CA ARG A 543 -4.06 -14.64 20.32
C ARG A 543 -5.06 -13.71 21.00
N ALA A 544 -6.26 -13.58 20.45
CA ALA A 544 -7.30 -12.71 21.00
C ALA A 544 -7.85 -13.20 22.35
N GLY A 545 -7.63 -14.47 22.69
CA GLY A 545 -7.99 -15.07 23.98
C GLY A 545 -7.27 -14.48 25.19
N THR A 546 -6.07 -13.90 25.06
CA THR A 546 -5.37 -13.30 26.24
C THR A 546 -6.15 -12.13 26.83
N MET A 547 -6.79 -11.33 25.98
CA MET A 547 -7.62 -10.23 26.44
C MET A 547 -8.91 -10.74 27.07
N LEU A 548 -9.49 -11.83 26.57
CA LEU A 548 -10.60 -12.51 27.23
C LEU A 548 -10.20 -13.11 28.59
N LEU A 549 -8.99 -13.69 28.71
CA LEU A 549 -8.43 -14.15 29.99
C LEU A 549 -8.31 -12.99 30.99
N ARG A 550 -7.74 -11.85 30.58
CA ARG A 550 -7.66 -10.64 31.42
C ARG A 550 -9.02 -10.06 31.78
N MET A 551 -10.02 -10.16 30.91
CA MET A 551 -11.40 -9.77 31.24
C MET A 551 -11.97 -10.71 32.31
N TYR A 552 -11.90 -12.02 32.09
CA TYR A 552 -12.34 -13.04 33.07
C TYR A 552 -11.66 -12.89 34.43
N GLU A 553 -10.35 -12.65 34.47
CA GLU A 553 -9.59 -12.49 35.70
C GLU A 553 -10.20 -11.42 36.64
N ARG A 554 -10.66 -10.30 36.04
CA ARG A 554 -11.17 -9.12 36.73
C ARG A 554 -12.64 -9.20 37.12
N ASN A 555 -13.48 -9.72 36.22
CA ASN A 555 -14.93 -9.71 36.41
C ASN A 555 -15.52 -11.07 36.82
N ARG A 556 -14.78 -12.17 36.62
CA ARG A 556 -15.21 -13.56 36.84
C ARG A 556 -16.53 -13.89 36.12
N ASP A 557 -16.71 -13.33 34.94
CA ASP A 557 -17.85 -13.61 34.07
C ASP A 557 -17.65 -14.95 33.35
N GLU A 558 -18.57 -15.88 33.63
CA GLU A 558 -18.55 -17.25 33.09
C GLU A 558 -18.68 -17.32 31.57
N SER A 559 -19.18 -16.27 30.90
CA SER A 559 -19.19 -16.21 29.43
C SER A 559 -17.78 -16.13 28.85
N TYR A 560 -16.92 -15.25 29.39
CA TYR A 560 -15.50 -15.18 29.01
C TYR A 560 -14.75 -16.45 29.39
N LYS A 561 -15.09 -17.10 30.52
CA LYS A 561 -14.47 -18.37 30.89
C LYS A 561 -14.70 -19.43 29.81
N LYS A 562 -15.96 -19.70 29.45
CA LYS A 562 -16.28 -20.69 28.41
C LYS A 562 -15.65 -20.34 27.06
N ALA A 563 -15.58 -19.05 26.71
CA ALA A 563 -14.91 -18.59 25.50
C ALA A 563 -13.43 -18.99 25.49
N VAL A 564 -12.68 -18.75 26.57
CA VAL A 564 -11.27 -19.14 26.66
C VAL A 564 -11.08 -20.65 26.78
N ASP A 565 -11.97 -21.36 27.47
CA ASP A 565 -11.98 -22.83 27.51
C ASP A 565 -12.10 -23.42 26.08
N THR A 566 -12.96 -22.84 25.22
CA THR A 566 -13.13 -23.26 23.82
C THR A 566 -11.89 -22.94 22.94
N LEU A 567 -11.14 -21.89 23.28
CA LEU A 567 -9.87 -21.58 22.62
C LEU A 567 -8.76 -22.56 23.07
N PHE A 568 -8.73 -22.93 24.34
CA PHE A 568 -7.81 -23.93 24.88
C PHE A 568 -8.07 -25.34 24.31
N GLU A 569 -9.33 -25.76 24.19
CA GLU A 569 -9.69 -27.03 23.52
C GLU A 569 -9.17 -27.09 22.06
N GLN A 570 -9.09 -25.95 21.36
CA GLN A 570 -8.46 -25.91 20.03
C GLN A 570 -6.96 -26.25 20.08
N LEU A 571 -6.25 -25.89 21.16
CA LEU A 571 -4.83 -26.22 21.35
C LEU A 571 -4.62 -27.69 21.74
N GLU A 572 -5.49 -28.23 22.59
CA GLU A 572 -5.48 -29.67 22.96
C GLU A 572 -5.67 -30.58 21.73
N HIS A 573 -6.43 -30.12 20.74
CA HIS A 573 -6.76 -30.88 19.52
C HIS A 573 -6.10 -30.33 18.25
N HIS A 574 -5.19 -29.37 18.37
CA HIS A 574 -4.53 -28.75 17.22
C HIS A 574 -3.62 -29.76 16.49
N PRO A 575 -3.65 -29.81 15.15
CA PRO A 575 -2.66 -30.56 14.38
C PRO A 575 -1.22 -30.10 14.67
N ARG A 576 -0.28 -31.05 14.72
CA ARG A 576 1.13 -30.81 15.05
C ARG A 576 2.07 -31.49 14.06
N THR A 577 3.27 -30.94 13.95
CA THR A 577 4.43 -31.57 13.29
C THR A 577 4.87 -32.81 14.08
N SER A 578 5.70 -33.67 13.47
CA SER A 578 6.31 -34.80 14.18
C SER A 578 7.25 -34.36 15.32
N ALA A 579 7.75 -33.13 15.26
CA ALA A 579 8.51 -32.48 16.33
C ALA A 579 7.64 -31.96 17.50
N GLY A 580 6.30 -32.01 17.40
CA GLY A 580 5.36 -31.60 18.44
C GLY A 580 4.88 -30.14 18.38
N ALA A 581 5.49 -29.32 17.53
CA ALA A 581 5.07 -27.93 17.29
C ALA A 581 3.75 -27.85 16.52
N PHE A 582 2.95 -26.83 16.82
CA PHE A 582 1.66 -26.58 16.18
C PHE A 582 1.80 -26.32 14.67
N TRP A 583 0.88 -26.86 13.87
CA TRP A 583 0.70 -26.36 12.51
C TRP A 583 0.19 -24.91 12.61
N HIS A 584 0.74 -24.01 11.79
CA HIS A 584 0.29 -22.62 11.79
C HIS A 584 -1.23 -22.52 11.54
N LYS A 585 -1.75 -23.29 10.56
CA LYS A 585 -3.20 -23.49 10.34
C LYS A 585 -3.47 -24.88 9.77
N LYS A 586 -4.71 -25.39 9.86
CA LYS A 586 -5.13 -26.62 9.13
C LYS A 586 -4.89 -26.55 7.61
N ILE A 587 -4.95 -25.36 7.02
CA ILE A 587 -4.68 -25.12 5.58
C ILE A 587 -3.18 -25.03 5.26
N TYR A 588 -2.33 -24.95 6.27
CA TYR A 588 -0.87 -24.98 6.17
C TYR A 588 -0.34 -26.23 6.89
N PRO A 589 -0.62 -27.44 6.36
CA PRO A 589 -0.19 -28.67 7.00
C PRO A 589 1.33 -28.73 7.10
N HIS A 590 1.83 -29.33 8.18
CA HIS A 590 3.25 -29.53 8.47
C HIS A 590 4.11 -28.27 8.62
N GLN A 591 3.49 -27.08 8.68
CA GLN A 591 4.20 -25.80 8.68
C GLN A 591 4.22 -25.11 10.04
N VAL A 592 5.41 -24.70 10.49
CA VAL A 592 5.64 -23.87 11.69
C VAL A 592 6.15 -22.51 11.23
N TRP A 593 5.49 -21.43 11.65
CA TRP A 593 5.84 -20.04 11.32
C TRP A 593 6.11 -19.29 12.62
N LEU A 594 7.09 -18.37 12.63
CA LEU A 594 7.45 -17.60 13.85
C LEU A 594 6.25 -16.86 14.47
N ASP A 595 5.36 -16.34 13.63
CA ASP A 595 4.09 -15.71 14.02
C ASP A 595 3.28 -16.60 14.97
N GLY A 596 3.18 -17.91 14.66
CA GLY A 596 2.38 -18.87 15.43
C GLY A 596 2.79 -18.98 16.89
N VAL A 597 4.07 -18.76 17.20
CA VAL A 597 4.60 -18.73 18.58
C VAL A 597 3.93 -17.63 19.39
N TYR A 598 3.87 -16.41 18.84
CA TYR A 598 3.18 -15.30 19.53
C TYR A 598 1.67 -15.50 19.54
N MET A 599 1.08 -16.09 18.49
CA MET A 599 -0.37 -16.23 18.42
C MET A 599 -0.92 -17.26 19.41
N GLY A 600 -0.24 -18.38 19.63
CA GLY A 600 -0.71 -19.46 20.49
C GLY A 600 -0.15 -19.43 21.92
N ILE A 601 1.16 -19.24 22.08
CA ILE A 601 1.85 -19.68 23.29
C ILE A 601 1.71 -18.74 24.50
N PRO A 602 1.69 -17.39 24.36
CA PRO A 602 1.32 -16.48 25.45
C PRO A 602 -0.08 -16.74 26.01
N PHE A 603 -1.05 -17.11 25.16
CA PHE A 603 -2.39 -17.52 25.61
C PHE A 603 -2.34 -18.83 26.39
N LEU A 604 -1.62 -19.83 25.88
CA LEU A 604 -1.44 -21.12 26.55
C LEU A 604 -0.82 -20.94 27.94
N ALA A 605 0.28 -20.19 28.05
CA ALA A 605 0.96 -19.92 29.31
C ALA A 605 0.02 -19.23 30.32
N GLN A 606 -0.71 -18.20 29.89
CA GLN A 606 -1.68 -17.51 30.74
C GLN A 606 -2.84 -18.43 31.16
N TYR A 607 -3.38 -19.25 30.26
CA TYR A 607 -4.48 -20.16 30.56
C TYR A 607 -4.06 -21.23 31.58
N GLU A 608 -2.94 -21.92 31.33
CA GLU A 608 -2.36 -22.92 32.23
C GLU A 608 -2.19 -22.35 33.65
N GLN A 609 -1.57 -21.16 33.77
CA GLN A 609 -1.34 -20.48 35.03
C GLN A 609 -2.63 -20.03 35.76
N MET A 610 -3.68 -19.70 35.01
CA MET A 610 -4.93 -19.19 35.58
C MET A 610 -5.94 -20.29 35.94
N MET A 611 -5.89 -21.43 35.27
CA MET A 611 -6.95 -22.46 35.31
C MET A 611 -6.53 -23.76 35.99
N HIS A 612 -5.23 -24.07 36.08
CA HIS A 612 -4.72 -25.33 36.63
C HIS A 612 -3.94 -25.12 37.95
N GLU A 613 -4.06 -26.07 38.88
CA GLU A 613 -3.27 -26.07 40.13
C GLU A 613 -1.78 -26.38 39.89
N GLU A 614 -1.48 -27.16 38.84
CA GLU A 614 -0.14 -27.49 38.38
C GLU A 614 -0.04 -27.15 36.87
N PRO A 615 0.42 -25.93 36.50
CA PRO A 615 0.50 -25.48 35.11
C PRO A 615 1.49 -26.31 34.25
N ASN A 616 1.10 -26.66 33.03
CA ASN A 616 1.94 -27.45 32.11
C ASN A 616 2.99 -26.57 31.38
N VAL A 617 4.01 -26.14 32.10
CA VAL A 617 5.09 -25.28 31.58
C VAL A 617 5.94 -25.98 30.49
N ASP A 618 6.05 -27.30 30.51
CA ASP A 618 6.81 -28.03 29.48
C ASP A 618 6.12 -27.98 28.10
N GLU A 619 4.79 -27.93 28.06
CA GLU A 619 4.00 -27.74 26.83
C GLU A 619 4.16 -26.32 26.28
N VAL A 620 4.13 -25.30 27.15
CA VAL A 620 4.46 -23.90 26.79
C VAL A 620 5.85 -23.81 26.17
N LEU A 621 6.82 -24.55 26.71
CA LEU A 621 8.21 -24.55 26.27
C LEU A 621 8.46 -25.37 25.00
N ALA A 622 7.57 -26.29 24.62
CA ALA A 622 7.77 -27.21 23.51
C ALA A 622 7.93 -26.49 22.15
N GLU A 623 7.06 -25.52 21.86
CA GLU A 623 7.07 -24.75 20.61
C GLU A 623 8.41 -23.99 20.42
N PHE A 624 8.88 -23.31 21.46
CA PHE A 624 10.15 -22.58 21.43
C PHE A 624 11.36 -23.48 21.21
N LYS A 625 11.36 -24.70 21.77
CA LYS A 625 12.41 -25.70 21.52
C LYS A 625 12.47 -26.09 20.04
N VAL A 626 11.33 -26.33 19.40
CA VAL A 626 11.27 -26.66 17.96
C VAL A 626 11.68 -25.47 17.11
N VAL A 627 11.21 -24.27 17.43
CA VAL A 627 11.54 -23.03 16.69
C VAL A 627 13.04 -22.71 16.77
N ARG A 628 13.68 -22.86 17.94
CA ARG A 628 15.13 -22.66 18.11
C ARG A 628 15.97 -23.73 17.40
N ASP A 629 15.49 -24.97 17.31
CA ASP A 629 16.17 -26.06 16.60
C ASP A 629 16.01 -26.00 15.08
N LYS A 630 14.84 -25.57 14.58
CA LYS A 630 14.50 -25.59 13.14
C LYS A 630 14.73 -24.26 12.44
N LEU A 631 14.25 -23.15 13.00
CA LEU A 631 14.16 -21.87 12.28
C LEU A 631 15.39 -20.98 12.46
N ARG A 632 16.21 -21.24 13.46
CA ARG A 632 17.42 -20.44 13.74
C ARG A 632 18.50 -20.70 12.69
N ASP A 633 18.96 -19.66 12.01
CA ASP A 633 20.16 -19.69 11.19
C ASP A 633 21.42 -19.74 12.10
N PRO A 634 22.26 -20.78 12.01
CA PRO A 634 23.50 -20.84 12.78
C PRO A 634 24.52 -19.75 12.41
N ASP A 635 24.51 -19.25 11.17
CA ASP A 635 25.53 -18.32 10.66
C ASP A 635 25.22 -16.86 11.00
N THR A 636 23.97 -16.40 10.82
CA THR A 636 23.58 -15.02 11.18
C THR A 636 23.12 -14.87 12.63
N GLY A 637 22.54 -15.93 13.20
CA GLY A 637 21.78 -15.92 14.46
C GLY A 637 20.32 -15.49 14.33
N LEU A 638 19.89 -15.07 13.13
CA LEU A 638 18.51 -14.70 12.84
C LEU A 638 17.62 -15.95 12.72
N TYR A 639 16.32 -15.74 12.55
CA TYR A 639 15.35 -16.81 12.36
C TYR A 639 14.66 -16.68 11.00
N TYR A 640 14.58 -17.79 10.26
CA TYR A 640 13.78 -17.89 9.05
C TYR A 640 12.29 -17.77 9.39
N HIS A 641 11.50 -17.15 8.52
CA HIS A 641 10.06 -16.93 8.74
C HIS A 641 9.29 -18.23 9.02
N ALA A 642 9.54 -19.29 8.23
CA ALA A 642 8.82 -20.55 8.36
C ALA A 642 9.65 -21.79 7.98
N TRP A 643 9.13 -22.93 8.45
CA TRP A 643 9.61 -24.28 8.18
C TRP A 643 8.43 -25.17 7.79
N ASP A 644 8.54 -25.87 6.66
CA ASP A 644 7.64 -26.94 6.23
C ASP A 644 8.34 -28.28 6.46
N GLU A 645 7.88 -29.06 7.44
CA GLU A 645 8.40 -30.39 7.77
C GLU A 645 8.28 -31.36 6.58
N ALA A 646 7.23 -31.22 5.76
CA ALA A 646 6.98 -32.06 4.60
C ALA A 646 7.74 -31.59 3.34
N ARG A 647 8.16 -30.32 3.30
CA ARG A 647 8.93 -29.67 2.21
C ARG A 647 8.20 -29.62 0.86
N GLU A 648 6.88 -29.76 0.91
CA GLU A 648 5.99 -29.79 -0.25
C GLU A 648 5.75 -28.38 -0.81
N GLN A 649 5.81 -27.35 0.03
CA GLN A 649 5.58 -25.97 -0.38
C GLN A 649 6.64 -25.46 -1.38
N VAL A 650 6.24 -24.55 -2.28
CA VAL A 650 7.12 -23.96 -3.30
C VAL A 650 8.27 -23.16 -2.67
N TRP A 651 7.97 -22.43 -1.60
CA TRP A 651 8.93 -21.60 -0.84
C TRP A 651 9.89 -22.41 0.04
N ALA A 652 9.58 -23.68 0.32
CA ALA A 652 10.33 -24.51 1.24
C ALA A 652 11.54 -25.13 0.55
N ASP A 653 12.74 -24.86 1.08
CA ASP A 653 13.96 -25.53 0.66
C ASP A 653 13.84 -27.06 0.77
N LYS A 654 14.44 -27.78 -0.20
CA LYS A 654 14.23 -29.22 -0.35
C LYS A 654 15.11 -30.08 0.58
N GLU A 655 16.17 -29.51 1.15
CA GLU A 655 17.05 -30.21 2.10
C GLU A 655 16.69 -29.94 3.57
N THR A 656 16.15 -28.76 3.87
CA THR A 656 15.86 -28.29 5.24
C THR A 656 14.36 -28.10 5.51
N GLY A 657 13.57 -27.70 4.51
CA GLY A 657 12.18 -27.26 4.66
C GLY A 657 12.02 -25.76 4.95
N LEU A 658 13.11 -24.99 4.98
CA LEU A 658 13.09 -23.59 5.43
C LEU A 658 12.65 -22.62 4.32
N SER A 659 11.99 -21.54 4.73
CA SER A 659 11.80 -20.33 3.91
C SER A 659 13.13 -19.59 3.70
N ALA A 660 13.25 -18.79 2.63
CA ALA A 660 14.55 -18.27 2.19
C ALA A 660 15.09 -17.01 2.90
N TYR A 661 14.29 -16.31 3.73
CA TYR A 661 14.68 -14.99 4.27
C TYR A 661 14.29 -14.75 5.73
N HIS A 662 15.04 -13.85 6.37
CA HIS A 662 14.86 -13.39 7.76
C HIS A 662 13.92 -12.19 7.79
N TRP A 663 12.63 -12.46 7.88
CA TRP A 663 11.60 -11.43 7.92
C TRP A 663 11.51 -10.76 9.29
N GLY A 664 11.64 -9.44 9.32
CA GLY A 664 11.74 -8.64 10.54
C GLY A 664 10.59 -8.88 11.52
N ARG A 665 9.33 -8.81 11.07
CA ARG A 665 8.19 -9.01 11.98
C ARG A 665 8.07 -10.46 12.48
N GLY A 666 8.43 -11.45 11.66
CA GLY A 666 8.46 -12.85 12.10
C GLY A 666 9.35 -13.04 13.33
N MET A 667 10.58 -12.52 13.29
CA MET A 667 11.48 -12.56 14.46
C MET A 667 11.04 -11.61 15.59
N GLY A 668 10.36 -10.50 15.27
CA GLY A 668 9.69 -9.63 16.24
C GLY A 668 8.64 -10.36 17.09
N TRP A 669 7.80 -11.21 16.46
CA TRP A 669 6.83 -12.05 17.18
C TRP A 669 7.48 -13.02 18.15
N LEU A 670 8.55 -13.69 17.74
CA LEU A 670 9.32 -14.58 18.62
C LEU A 670 9.90 -13.81 19.81
N ALA A 671 10.45 -12.62 19.58
CA ALA A 671 11.00 -11.76 20.62
C ALA A 671 9.93 -11.33 21.64
N MET A 672 8.75 -10.89 21.19
CA MET A 672 7.62 -10.60 22.09
C MET A 672 7.16 -11.84 22.87
N ALA A 673 7.04 -12.99 22.20
CA ALA A 673 6.57 -14.22 22.83
C ALA A 673 7.46 -14.65 24.01
N LEU A 674 8.79 -14.54 23.86
CA LEU A 674 9.77 -14.91 24.89
C LEU A 674 9.62 -14.10 26.19
N VAL A 675 9.36 -12.79 26.08
CA VAL A 675 9.18 -11.92 27.26
C VAL A 675 7.76 -11.99 27.82
N ASP A 676 6.75 -12.30 27.00
CA ASP A 676 5.35 -12.38 27.42
C ASP A 676 5.03 -13.68 28.18
N VAL A 677 5.59 -14.83 27.79
CA VAL A 677 5.33 -16.09 28.51
C VAL A 677 5.91 -16.10 29.93
N LEU A 678 7.02 -15.38 30.16
CA LEU A 678 7.68 -15.31 31.47
C LEU A 678 6.87 -14.57 32.55
N ASP A 679 5.85 -13.78 32.17
CA ASP A 679 4.88 -13.20 33.11
C ASP A 679 3.97 -14.27 33.76
N TYR A 680 3.83 -15.44 33.12
CA TYR A 680 2.87 -16.49 33.49
C TYR A 680 3.52 -17.81 33.94
N ILE A 681 4.85 -17.94 33.86
CA ILE A 681 5.55 -19.15 34.31
C ILE A 681 5.98 -18.98 35.79
N PRO A 682 5.57 -19.86 36.72
CA PRO A 682 5.93 -19.75 38.14
C PRO A 682 7.45 -19.71 38.40
N GLU A 683 7.89 -18.95 39.41
CA GLU A 683 9.32 -18.77 39.72
C GLU A 683 10.01 -20.10 40.10
N GLU A 684 9.27 -21.05 40.66
CA GLU A 684 9.72 -22.41 40.99
C GLU A 684 10.05 -23.28 39.77
N ASN A 685 9.52 -22.98 38.57
CA ASN A 685 9.85 -23.64 37.31
C ASN A 685 11.21 -23.18 36.76
N THR A 686 12.24 -23.25 37.61
CA THR A 686 13.58 -22.69 37.40
C THR A 686 14.25 -23.18 36.12
N GLU A 687 14.14 -24.48 35.78
CA GLU A 687 14.74 -25.03 34.55
C GLU A 687 14.06 -24.49 33.28
N GLN A 688 12.72 -24.45 33.25
CA GLN A 688 11.98 -23.91 32.11
C GLN A 688 12.20 -22.40 31.97
N ARG A 689 12.14 -21.63 33.07
CA ARG A 689 12.46 -20.20 33.07
C ARG A 689 13.88 -19.93 32.58
N GLN A 690 14.86 -20.73 33.00
CA GLN A 690 16.25 -20.57 32.54
C GLN A 690 16.37 -20.76 31.02
N TYR A 691 15.64 -21.71 30.41
CA TYR A 691 15.67 -21.87 28.95
C TYR A 691 15.18 -20.60 28.21
N PHE A 692 14.12 -19.97 28.72
CA PHE A 692 13.62 -18.72 28.17
C PHE A 692 14.63 -17.58 28.33
N LEU A 693 15.25 -17.45 29.51
CA LEU A 693 16.29 -16.45 29.77
C LEU A 693 17.53 -16.66 28.88
N ASP A 694 17.96 -17.91 28.69
CA ASP A 694 19.07 -18.27 27.78
C ASP A 694 18.74 -17.89 26.33
N MET A 695 17.49 -18.10 25.89
CA MET A 695 17.05 -17.75 24.54
C MET A 695 16.91 -16.23 24.35
N ILE A 696 16.43 -15.49 25.37
CA ILE A 696 16.43 -14.02 25.42
C ILE A 696 17.86 -13.48 25.29
N ALA A 697 18.80 -14.01 26.08
CA ALA A 697 20.21 -13.65 26.05
C ALA A 697 20.91 -14.03 24.73
N GLU A 698 20.40 -15.03 24.01
CA GLU A 698 20.87 -15.41 22.67
C GLU A 698 20.39 -14.44 21.58
N ILE A 699 19.11 -14.04 21.59
CA ILE A 699 18.55 -13.20 20.51
C ILE A 699 18.85 -11.70 20.69
N ALA A 700 18.98 -11.21 21.93
CA ALA A 700 19.27 -9.79 22.20
C ALA A 700 20.50 -9.23 21.45
N PRO A 701 21.68 -9.87 21.47
CA PRO A 701 22.84 -9.38 20.72
C PRO A 701 22.69 -9.56 19.20
N VAL A 702 21.83 -10.48 18.74
CA VAL A 702 21.51 -10.63 17.31
C VAL A 702 20.64 -9.46 16.85
N ILE A 703 19.56 -9.16 17.57
CA ILE A 703 18.67 -8.04 17.25
C ILE A 703 19.47 -6.73 17.26
N GLU A 704 20.29 -6.50 18.28
CA GLU A 704 21.19 -5.35 18.37
C GLU A 704 22.17 -5.25 17.17
N LYS A 705 22.81 -6.37 16.79
CA LYS A 705 23.73 -6.44 15.63
C LYS A 705 23.08 -6.00 14.31
N TYR A 706 21.78 -6.26 14.13
CA TYR A 706 21.03 -5.90 12.92
C TYR A 706 20.23 -4.60 13.04
N GLN A 707 20.38 -3.85 14.15
CA GLN A 707 19.82 -2.51 14.28
C GLN A 707 20.52 -1.55 13.31
N ASP A 708 19.76 -0.74 12.58
CA ASP A 708 20.33 0.26 11.69
C ASP A 708 21.13 1.30 12.49
N PRO A 709 22.41 1.56 12.13
CA PRO A 709 23.26 2.44 12.89
C PRO A 709 22.84 3.92 12.77
N ALA A 710 22.19 4.33 11.68
CA ALA A 710 21.77 5.71 11.46
C ALA A 710 20.43 6.03 12.13
N THR A 711 19.45 5.12 12.05
CA THR A 711 18.08 5.39 12.51
C THR A 711 17.73 4.73 13.86
N GLY A 712 18.40 3.65 14.23
CA GLY A 712 18.02 2.83 15.40
C GLY A 712 16.88 1.85 15.14
N THR A 713 16.35 1.78 13.91
CA THR A 713 15.25 0.90 13.51
C THR A 713 15.76 -0.32 12.74
N TRP A 714 14.88 -1.19 12.23
CA TRP A 714 15.25 -2.45 11.56
C TRP A 714 14.62 -2.57 10.17
N TRP A 715 15.28 -3.32 9.30
CA TRP A 715 14.86 -3.54 7.91
C TRP A 715 13.84 -4.69 7.78
N GLN A 716 12.88 -4.58 6.84
CA GLN A 716 11.87 -5.60 6.51
C GLN A 716 12.51 -6.99 6.30
N ILE A 717 13.60 -7.06 5.52
CA ILE A 717 14.52 -8.21 5.53
C ILE A 717 15.82 -7.80 6.22
N MET A 718 16.06 -8.35 7.41
CA MET A 718 17.05 -7.83 8.38
C MET A 718 18.49 -7.93 7.89
N ASP A 719 18.84 -8.99 7.15
CA ASP A 719 20.21 -9.23 6.65
C ASP A 719 20.47 -8.62 5.25
N LYS A 720 19.56 -7.78 4.73
CA LYS A 720 19.66 -7.15 3.41
C LYS A 720 19.56 -5.60 3.43
N PRO A 721 20.21 -4.88 4.37
CA PRO A 721 20.13 -3.42 4.43
C PRO A 721 20.62 -2.79 3.11
N GLY A 722 19.90 -1.79 2.61
CA GLY A 722 20.22 -1.10 1.35
C GLY A 722 20.05 -1.93 0.07
N ALA A 723 19.54 -3.18 0.13
CA ALA A 723 19.14 -3.92 -1.06
C ALA A 723 17.91 -3.26 -1.72
N ARG A 724 17.83 -3.31 -3.05
CA ARG A 724 16.77 -2.66 -3.83
C ARG A 724 15.37 -2.99 -3.31
N GLY A 725 14.58 -1.96 -3.05
CA GLY A 725 13.21 -2.09 -2.55
C GLY A 725 13.07 -2.47 -1.07
N ASN A 726 14.14 -2.83 -0.36
CA ASN A 726 14.09 -3.02 1.09
C ASN A 726 13.85 -1.68 1.78
N TYR A 727 13.24 -1.72 2.95
CA TYR A 727 12.85 -0.54 3.71
C TYR A 727 12.99 -0.81 5.21
N LEU A 728 13.12 0.27 5.99
CA LEU A 728 13.01 0.21 7.44
C LEU A 728 11.54 -0.04 7.77
N GLU A 729 11.24 -1.07 8.55
CA GLU A 729 9.87 -1.54 8.78
C GLU A 729 9.48 -1.31 10.24
N SER A 730 8.36 -0.61 10.43
CA SER A 730 8.03 -0.04 11.73
C SER A 730 7.47 -1.06 12.70
N SER A 731 6.72 -2.08 12.25
CA SER A 731 6.14 -3.07 13.17
C SER A 731 7.21 -3.93 13.84
N ALA A 732 8.18 -4.47 13.09
CA ALA A 732 9.32 -5.21 13.61
C ALA A 732 10.17 -4.34 14.55
N SER A 733 10.49 -3.12 14.13
CA SER A 733 11.26 -2.17 14.95
C SER A 733 10.58 -1.90 16.29
N THR A 734 9.25 -1.81 16.27
CA THR A 734 8.44 -1.58 17.45
C THR A 734 8.41 -2.81 18.37
N MET A 735 8.29 -4.02 17.81
CA MET A 735 8.36 -5.29 18.57
C MET A 735 9.72 -5.47 19.25
N TYR A 736 10.83 -5.11 18.58
CA TYR A 736 12.16 -5.13 19.18
C TYR A 736 12.33 -4.10 20.29
N THR A 737 11.73 -2.92 20.11
CA THR A 737 11.70 -1.90 21.16
C THR A 737 10.92 -2.38 22.39
N TYR A 738 9.76 -3.03 22.20
CA TYR A 738 9.02 -3.70 23.28
C TYR A 738 9.85 -4.77 23.98
N PHE A 739 10.48 -5.66 23.20
CA PHE A 739 11.32 -6.75 23.71
C PHE A 739 12.44 -6.23 24.61
N PHE A 740 13.25 -5.27 24.15
CA PHE A 740 14.33 -4.71 24.96
C PHE A 740 13.78 -3.99 26.19
N ALA A 741 12.73 -3.16 26.04
CA ALA A 741 12.16 -2.42 27.16
C ALA A 741 11.63 -3.33 28.27
N LYS A 742 10.86 -4.37 27.90
CA LYS A 742 10.31 -5.35 28.84
C LYS A 742 11.39 -6.24 29.46
N ALA A 743 12.32 -6.76 28.66
CA ALA A 743 13.42 -7.58 29.17
C ALA A 743 14.32 -6.81 30.16
N LEU A 744 14.50 -5.49 29.96
CA LEU A 744 15.18 -4.62 30.92
C LEU A 744 14.34 -4.37 32.18
N ASN A 745 13.04 -4.07 32.04
CA ASN A 745 12.13 -3.90 33.18
C ASN A 745 12.09 -5.10 34.12
N GLN A 746 12.17 -6.31 33.56
CA GLN A 746 12.14 -7.57 34.31
C GLN A 746 13.53 -8.08 34.72
N GLY A 747 14.61 -7.37 34.38
CA GLY A 747 15.99 -7.78 34.70
C GLY A 747 16.49 -9.02 33.94
N TYR A 748 15.86 -9.38 32.82
CA TYR A 748 16.27 -10.51 31.97
C TYR A 748 17.51 -10.19 31.12
N LEU A 749 17.79 -8.89 30.90
CA LEU A 749 18.97 -8.40 30.19
C LEU A 749 19.76 -7.38 31.04
N PRO A 750 21.10 -7.32 30.90
CA PRO A 750 21.93 -6.35 31.60
C PRO A 750 21.68 -4.92 31.12
N GLU A 751 21.34 -4.02 32.05
CA GLU A 751 21.02 -2.62 31.75
C GLU A 751 22.17 -1.82 31.14
N ASP A 752 23.40 -2.07 31.61
CA ASP A 752 24.61 -1.37 31.16
C ASP A 752 25.01 -1.71 29.71
N GLN A 753 24.44 -2.78 29.16
CA GLN A 753 24.58 -3.16 27.76
C GLN A 753 23.43 -2.62 26.89
N TYR A 754 22.17 -2.90 27.25
CA TYR A 754 21.04 -2.74 26.31
C TYR A 754 20.17 -1.49 26.50
N LEU A 755 20.37 -0.69 27.55
CA LEU A 755 19.53 0.50 27.80
C LEU A 755 19.59 1.52 26.65
N GLU A 756 20.79 1.82 26.14
CA GLU A 756 20.94 2.78 25.05
C GLU A 756 20.42 2.21 23.72
N THR A 757 20.52 0.90 23.51
CA THR A 757 19.91 0.20 22.37
C THR A 757 18.38 0.32 22.39
N ALA A 758 17.74 0.16 23.56
CA ALA A 758 16.30 0.35 23.75
C ALA A 758 15.86 1.82 23.54
N LYS A 759 16.60 2.79 24.09
CA LYS A 759 16.33 4.23 23.90
C LYS A 759 16.47 4.64 22.44
N LYS A 760 17.56 4.21 21.78
CA LYS A 760 17.83 4.50 20.37
C LYS A 760 16.75 3.89 19.47
N ALA A 761 16.30 2.67 19.79
CA ALA A 761 15.19 2.02 19.11
C ALA A 761 13.91 2.86 19.22
N TYR A 762 13.51 3.23 20.44
CA TYR A 762 12.29 4.02 20.67
C TYR A 762 12.36 5.41 20.02
N GLN A 763 13.50 6.12 20.13
CA GLN A 763 13.68 7.40 19.44
C GLN A 763 13.60 7.23 17.91
N GLY A 764 14.19 6.16 17.37
CA GLY A 764 14.07 5.79 15.97
C GLY A 764 12.63 5.54 15.52
N LEU A 765 11.76 4.97 16.37
CA LEU A 765 10.34 4.84 16.04
C LEU A 765 9.68 6.21 15.83
N LEU A 766 10.04 7.19 16.66
CA LEU A 766 9.49 8.55 16.57
C LEU A 766 10.02 9.28 15.33
N ASP A 767 11.34 9.26 15.12
CA ASP A 767 11.97 10.05 14.05
C ASP A 767 11.80 9.45 12.65
N GLU A 768 11.63 8.13 12.53
CA GLU A 768 11.41 7.47 11.24
C GLU A 768 9.95 7.32 10.84
N PHE A 769 9.07 7.02 11.80
CA PHE A 769 7.73 6.49 11.49
C PHE A 769 6.57 7.33 12.03
N VAL A 770 6.78 8.32 12.92
CA VAL A 770 5.68 9.13 13.46
C VAL A 770 5.44 10.39 12.63
N GLN A 771 4.28 10.44 11.98
CA GLN A 771 3.74 11.65 11.37
C GLN A 771 2.84 12.39 12.36
N VAL A 772 3.03 13.70 12.47
CA VAL A 772 2.20 14.61 13.28
C VAL A 772 1.34 15.48 12.38
N HIS A 773 0.03 15.49 12.64
CA HIS A 773 -0.96 16.18 11.81
C HIS A 773 -1.48 17.47 12.47
N ALA A 774 -2.01 18.39 11.66
CA ALA A 774 -2.43 19.72 12.10
C ALA A 774 -3.63 19.74 13.07
N ASP A 775 -4.35 18.63 13.22
CA ASP A 775 -5.43 18.45 14.20
C ASP A 775 -4.95 17.85 15.54
N GLY A 776 -3.64 17.58 15.66
CA GLY A 776 -3.01 16.98 16.83
C GLY A 776 -2.98 15.44 16.83
N THR A 777 -3.63 14.77 15.87
CA THR A 777 -3.50 13.31 15.70
C THR A 777 -2.12 12.92 15.18
N ILE A 778 -1.79 11.63 15.28
CA ILE A 778 -0.59 11.05 14.69
C ILE A 778 -0.89 9.80 13.89
N THR A 779 -0.01 9.51 12.96
CA THR A 779 0.03 8.27 12.16
C THR A 779 1.38 7.61 12.38
N VAL A 780 1.40 6.28 12.47
CA VAL A 780 2.65 5.49 12.41
C VAL A 780 2.73 4.81 11.05
N THR A 781 3.78 5.13 10.28
CA THR A 781 3.95 4.72 8.89
C THR A 781 4.75 3.43 8.72
N ASP A 782 4.99 3.01 7.48
CA ASP A 782 5.98 2.00 7.10
C ASP A 782 5.76 0.60 7.70
N MET A 783 4.50 0.22 7.94
CA MET A 783 4.14 -1.13 8.37
C MET A 783 3.94 -2.04 7.16
N CYS A 784 4.62 -3.19 7.14
CA CYS A 784 4.26 -4.26 6.21
C CYS A 784 2.84 -4.73 6.52
N GLN A 785 1.86 -4.59 5.61
CA GLN A 785 0.45 -4.91 5.89
C GLN A 785 0.27 -6.40 6.23
N VAL A 786 0.94 -7.28 5.49
CA VAL A 786 0.92 -8.73 5.65
C VAL A 786 2.18 -9.31 5.03
N ALA A 787 2.69 -10.40 5.59
CA ALA A 787 3.47 -11.37 4.83
C ALA A 787 3.07 -12.77 5.33
N GLY A 788 3.13 -13.75 4.46
CA GLY A 788 2.85 -15.16 4.72
C GLY A 788 3.38 -15.99 3.56
N LEU A 789 3.08 -17.28 3.53
CA LEU A 789 3.69 -18.18 2.54
C LEU A 789 2.66 -19.15 1.93
N GLY A 790 2.91 -19.61 0.70
CA GLY A 790 1.98 -20.43 -0.11
C GLY A 790 0.80 -19.62 -0.69
N TYR A 791 0.05 -20.20 -1.62
CA TYR A 791 -1.06 -19.52 -2.34
C TYR A 791 -0.62 -18.20 -3.02
N GLY A 792 0.12 -18.27 -4.13
CA GLY A 792 0.67 -17.10 -4.83
C GLY A 792 1.74 -16.30 -4.07
N ARG A 793 2.32 -16.90 -3.01
CA ARG A 793 3.40 -16.32 -2.18
C ARG A 793 4.56 -17.31 -2.10
N ASP A 794 5.58 -17.05 -2.90
CA ASP A 794 6.72 -17.96 -3.14
C ASP A 794 7.85 -17.82 -2.11
N GLY A 795 7.73 -16.91 -1.14
CA GLY A 795 8.76 -16.64 -0.14
C GLY A 795 10.05 -16.02 -0.71
N SER A 796 10.04 -15.55 -1.96
CA SER A 796 11.17 -14.86 -2.58
C SER A 796 11.36 -13.46 -1.99
N TYR A 797 12.56 -12.89 -2.20
CA TYR A 797 12.82 -11.50 -1.85
C TYR A 797 11.83 -10.55 -2.54
N LYS A 798 11.56 -10.75 -3.84
CA LYS A 798 10.61 -9.93 -4.60
C LYS A 798 9.22 -9.98 -3.98
N TYR A 799 8.78 -11.15 -3.52
CA TYR A 799 7.53 -11.30 -2.80
C TYR A 799 7.47 -10.41 -1.54
N TYR A 800 8.45 -10.47 -0.63
CA TYR A 800 8.49 -9.62 0.57
C TYR A 800 8.54 -8.12 0.27
N MET A 801 9.07 -7.72 -0.89
CA MET A 801 9.08 -6.33 -1.37
C MET A 801 7.76 -5.93 -2.06
N SER A 802 7.01 -6.90 -2.59
CA SER A 802 5.69 -6.68 -3.22
C SER A 802 4.55 -6.56 -2.20
N GLU A 803 4.76 -6.99 -0.96
CA GLU A 803 3.73 -6.86 0.07
C GLU A 803 3.49 -5.37 0.41
N PRO A 804 2.22 -4.95 0.55
CA PRO A 804 1.90 -3.53 0.74
C PRO A 804 2.51 -2.95 2.01
N ILE A 805 2.94 -1.69 1.90
CA ILE A 805 3.30 -0.84 3.02
C ILE A 805 2.04 -0.03 3.38
N TYR A 806 1.68 0.01 4.66
CA TYR A 806 0.47 0.63 5.18
C TYR A 806 0.77 1.45 6.42
N ASP A 807 -0.11 2.43 6.66
CA ASP A 807 -0.11 3.28 7.84
C ASP A 807 -1.12 2.77 8.88
N ASP A 808 -0.78 2.94 10.15
CA ASP A 808 -1.60 2.59 11.31
C ASP A 808 -2.21 1.17 11.30
N ASP A 809 -1.50 0.18 10.77
CA ASP A 809 -1.94 -1.22 10.83
C ASP A 809 -1.85 -1.76 12.28
N PRO A 810 -2.91 -2.43 12.80
CA PRO A 810 -2.92 -3.08 14.11
C PRO A 810 -1.68 -3.91 14.50
N LYS A 811 -0.95 -4.47 13.52
CA LYS A 811 0.27 -5.26 13.75
C LYS A 811 1.46 -4.41 14.21
N GLY A 812 1.48 -3.12 13.90
CA GLY A 812 2.47 -2.16 14.41
C GLY A 812 1.91 -1.22 15.47
N THR A 813 0.66 -0.75 15.35
CA THR A 813 0.10 0.20 16.33
C THR A 813 -0.08 -0.40 17.73
N ALA A 814 -0.48 -1.67 17.84
CA ALA A 814 -0.60 -2.31 19.15
C ALA A 814 0.77 -2.49 19.85
N PRO A 815 1.83 -3.04 19.19
CA PRO A 815 3.18 -3.00 19.75
C PRO A 815 3.71 -1.58 20.02
N PHE A 816 3.26 -0.54 19.30
CA PHE A 816 3.75 0.83 19.51
C PHE A 816 3.26 1.38 20.84
N ILE A 817 1.97 1.18 21.12
CA ILE A 817 1.37 1.53 22.42
C ILE A 817 2.04 0.73 23.54
N THR A 818 2.26 -0.58 23.39
CA THR A 818 2.87 -1.38 24.46
C THR A 818 4.36 -1.10 24.64
N SER A 819 5.13 -0.85 23.57
CA SER A 819 6.55 -0.50 23.67
C SER A 819 6.76 0.84 24.37
N GLY A 820 5.91 1.84 24.13
CA GLY A 820 5.94 3.10 24.86
C GLY A 820 5.47 2.99 26.32
N VAL A 821 4.56 2.06 26.63
CA VAL A 821 4.20 1.70 28.02
C VAL A 821 5.37 1.04 28.75
N GLU A 822 6.11 0.13 28.11
CA GLU A 822 7.31 -0.49 28.70
C GLU A 822 8.47 0.50 28.83
N MET A 823 8.68 1.39 27.84
CA MET A 823 9.66 2.48 27.93
C MET A 823 9.29 3.50 29.01
N TYR A 824 8.01 3.78 29.23
CA TYR A 824 7.55 4.59 30.37
C TYR A 824 7.97 3.95 31.71
N LYS A 825 7.69 2.66 31.90
CA LYS A 825 8.09 1.92 33.11
C LYS A 825 9.61 1.96 33.30
N LEU A 826 10.37 1.70 32.22
CA LEU A 826 11.83 1.62 32.23
C LEU A 826 12.52 2.94 32.51
N LEU A 827 12.00 4.06 32.01
CA LEU A 827 12.58 5.38 32.24
C LEU A 827 12.11 6.00 33.57
N LYS A 828 10.92 5.60 34.06
CA LYS A 828 10.39 6.05 35.36
C LYS A 828 11.08 5.41 36.55
N SER A 829 11.54 4.16 36.45
CA SER A 829 12.36 3.51 37.50
C SER A 829 13.73 4.17 37.70
N LYS A 830 14.12 5.09 36.79
CA LYS A 830 15.42 5.78 36.73
C LYS A 830 15.33 7.28 37.05
N SER A 831 14.12 7.79 37.29
CA SER A 831 13.82 9.18 37.66
C SER A 831 13.60 9.32 39.17
#